data_AF-A0A9E2KF89-F1
#
_entry.id   AF-A0A9E2KF89-F1
#
_cell.length_a   1.000
_cell.length_b   1.000
_cell.length_c   1.000
_cell.angle_alpha   90.00
_cell.angle_beta   90.00
_cell.angle_gamma   90.00
#
_symmetry.space_group_name_H-M   'P 1'
#
loop_
_entity.id
_entity.type
_entity.pdbx_description
1 polymer ?
#
loop_
_entity_poly.entity_id
_entity_poly.type
_entity_poly.pdbx_seq_one_letter_code
_entity_poly.pdbx_strand_id
1 'polypeptide(L)'
;MKATLFRILFVVLLSVLSVGAAAQDTFLWPIQGKTAGEDILYRPQEYIGREQNTDKLFIAAPLGTEVVAPADGTVEVYAVGYIPQLHQISLGPPRDGVENHFDAMIADFLEEEKDLPVPSQYVCGFLTIRLNDGRKLHLDGLRGNVAYKTGMAVRRGDVLGTVGYEYHGIKEPHICLSLSDSQSNQDDPMKPFGLKSTFIPPKEAKAPETLTRAQALEDFGVLTACLQEAYPSLYDVIGREEFAANDSTVRARLSEKEEISYREFYFIIERFMGYLHDSHLSIKTPDPIEGSRDAYIPNLWLTTEGDSTWISQTHRAYRRYQGRRVTAIDGEEISARLERLGRGISGADGDNRNWVARRFISGWGVHYGDSLLWPRTTVVTLDDGKTVEDVWKPVAQSEIFSRMLMVGQVDYHRRDSRNYNFPYTFKVLNDSVGYFSLSYFDLNETQIEQLQDSLAPLFRLPYMVVDMRYNWGGDGRVMQQLLAWFLLEPSRPLGSYSRVTKPGPFRSFAHCTNFDSTMVVFPQARRVEGKEGYIFNDSAVSLLPDTAFNYKGKLYVLTDETSVSAATLFPATLVRNHRAVTVGRETRSGYHYMTAVKFANLCLPHSFIMLRIPLVQVVFDPLVTERTPWNRGLLPDYPVPVTRQELLYSPRDTILNHTLQLIAEGKYLGPDPFPGETTAETTDWPMKATWIVLILLTAYIILRLTLFRRRTT
;
A
#
# COMPACT_ATOMS: atom_id res chain seq x y z
N MET A 1 3.80 -45.41 -46.44
CA MET A 1 5.11 -45.29 -45.76
C MET A 1 5.46 -43.89 -45.23
N LYS A 2 5.05 -42.77 -45.86
CA LYS A 2 5.42 -41.42 -45.39
C LYS A 2 4.66 -40.88 -44.17
N ALA A 3 3.41 -41.31 -43.93
CA ALA A 3 2.60 -40.84 -42.80
C ALA A 3 2.98 -41.50 -41.45
N THR A 4 3.50 -42.73 -41.48
CA THR A 4 3.91 -43.47 -40.28
C THR A 4 5.26 -43.00 -39.74
N LEU A 5 6.18 -42.62 -40.64
CA LEU A 5 7.49 -42.08 -40.24
C LEU A 5 7.36 -40.71 -39.56
N PHE A 6 6.41 -39.87 -40.01
CA PHE A 6 6.18 -38.54 -39.42
C PHE A 6 5.56 -38.62 -38.02
N ARG A 7 4.68 -39.59 -37.76
CA ARG A 7 4.12 -39.84 -36.42
C ARG A 7 5.14 -40.40 -35.44
N ILE A 8 6.05 -41.27 -35.89
CA ILE A 8 7.12 -41.79 -35.04
C ILE A 8 8.14 -40.70 -34.73
N LEU A 9 8.50 -39.83 -35.69
CA LEU A 9 9.41 -38.70 -35.44
C LEU A 9 8.79 -37.66 -34.48
N PHE A 10 7.47 -37.42 -34.56
CA PHE A 10 6.77 -36.47 -33.69
C PHE A 10 6.59 -37.00 -32.25
N VAL A 11 6.37 -38.31 -32.08
CA VAL A 11 6.29 -38.95 -30.76
C VAL A 11 7.68 -39.07 -30.11
N VAL A 12 8.75 -39.28 -30.91
CA VAL A 12 10.14 -39.25 -30.42
C VAL A 12 10.57 -37.81 -30.08
N LEU A 13 10.17 -36.79 -30.84
CA LEU A 13 10.44 -35.38 -30.46
C LEU A 13 9.71 -34.97 -29.19
N LEU A 14 8.44 -35.40 -29.01
CA LEU A 14 7.67 -35.12 -27.79
C LEU A 14 8.18 -35.89 -26.57
N SER A 15 8.74 -37.09 -26.75
CA SER A 15 9.38 -37.84 -25.65
C SER A 15 10.79 -37.33 -25.33
N VAL A 16 11.54 -36.79 -26.29
CA VAL A 16 12.81 -36.10 -26.02
C VAL A 16 12.58 -34.72 -25.40
N LEU A 17 11.48 -34.03 -25.73
CA LEU A 17 11.08 -32.77 -25.08
C LEU A 17 10.46 -32.97 -23.69
N SER A 18 9.78 -34.09 -23.43
CA SER A 18 9.25 -34.40 -22.08
C SER A 18 10.29 -35.01 -21.14
N VAL A 19 11.33 -35.67 -21.67
CA VAL A 19 12.49 -36.13 -20.87
C VAL A 19 13.48 -35.00 -20.58
N GLY A 20 13.52 -33.95 -21.43
CA GLY A 20 14.30 -32.73 -21.17
C GLY A 20 13.70 -31.77 -20.14
N ALA A 21 12.37 -31.75 -19.98
CA ALA A 21 11.69 -30.88 -19.01
C ALA A 21 11.66 -31.47 -17.58
N ALA A 22 11.61 -32.79 -17.44
CA ALA A 22 11.52 -33.45 -16.13
C ALA A 22 12.84 -33.48 -15.33
N ALA A 23 13.96 -33.09 -15.94
CA ALA A 23 15.26 -33.01 -15.26
C ALA A 23 15.54 -31.62 -14.61
N GLN A 24 14.60 -30.68 -14.72
CA GLN A 24 14.77 -29.27 -14.33
C GLN A 24 14.01 -28.88 -13.03
N ASP A 25 13.34 -29.83 -12.38
CA ASP A 25 12.44 -29.57 -11.23
C ASP A 25 13.13 -29.50 -9.85
N THR A 26 14.42 -29.82 -9.76
CA THR A 26 15.15 -29.83 -8.48
C THR A 26 16.06 -28.62 -8.34
N PHE A 27 15.95 -27.92 -7.22
CA PHE A 27 16.82 -26.78 -6.91
C PHE A 27 18.29 -27.20 -6.88
N LEU A 28 19.17 -26.32 -7.38
CA LEU A 28 20.61 -26.44 -7.20
C LEU A 28 20.97 -26.14 -5.75
N TRP A 29 21.80 -26.97 -5.12
CA TRP A 29 22.24 -26.69 -3.75
C TRP A 29 22.96 -25.33 -3.68
N PRO A 30 22.64 -24.45 -2.70
CA PRO A 30 23.10 -23.08 -2.72
C PRO A 30 24.60 -22.92 -2.46
N ILE A 31 25.30 -23.93 -1.92
CA ILE A 31 26.74 -23.87 -1.71
C ILE A 31 27.47 -24.42 -2.93
N GLN A 32 28.32 -23.60 -3.54
CA GLN A 32 29.04 -23.96 -4.76
C GLN A 32 29.90 -25.21 -4.57
N GLY A 33 29.77 -26.17 -5.49
CA GLY A 33 30.55 -27.42 -5.47
C GLY A 33 30.07 -28.48 -4.47
N LYS A 34 28.94 -28.25 -3.78
CA LYS A 34 28.36 -29.18 -2.80
C LYS A 34 27.10 -29.85 -3.32
N THR A 35 26.77 -31.03 -2.80
CA THR A 35 25.55 -31.76 -3.15
C THR A 35 24.41 -31.51 -2.16
N ALA A 36 23.18 -31.74 -2.60
CA ALA A 36 21.99 -31.46 -1.78
C ALA A 36 22.01 -32.25 -0.47
N GLY A 37 21.86 -31.53 0.65
CA GLY A 37 21.83 -32.11 1.98
C GLY A 37 23.17 -32.18 2.70
N GLU A 38 24.28 -31.81 2.05
CA GLU A 38 25.57 -31.63 2.73
C GLU A 38 25.54 -30.42 3.68
N ASP A 39 26.27 -30.55 4.78
CA ASP A 39 26.56 -29.46 5.72
C ASP A 39 25.33 -28.75 6.33
N ILE A 40 24.18 -29.44 6.42
CA ILE A 40 23.02 -28.94 7.15
C ILE A 40 23.33 -28.91 8.66
N LEU A 41 23.27 -27.72 9.25
CA LEU A 41 23.41 -27.52 10.70
C LEU A 41 22.08 -27.70 11.44
N TYR A 42 21.02 -27.09 10.92
CA TYR A 42 19.69 -27.12 11.52
C TYR A 42 18.61 -27.19 10.46
N ARG A 43 17.61 -28.02 10.71
CA ARG A 43 16.40 -28.22 9.90
C ARG A 43 15.21 -27.52 10.56
N PRO A 44 14.13 -27.26 9.81
CA PRO A 44 12.85 -26.88 10.39
C PRO A 44 12.46 -27.85 11.52
N GLN A 45 11.87 -27.29 12.57
CA GLN A 45 11.45 -27.93 13.83
C GLN A 45 12.56 -28.30 14.82
N GLU A 46 13.83 -28.09 14.50
CA GLU A 46 14.93 -28.24 15.46
C GLU A 46 15.09 -26.99 16.34
N TYR A 47 15.82 -27.12 17.46
CA TYR A 47 16.06 -26.00 18.38
C TYR A 47 17.50 -25.49 18.26
N ILE A 48 17.65 -24.16 18.21
CA ILE A 48 18.93 -23.47 18.35
C ILE A 48 18.95 -22.84 19.74
N GLY A 49 19.70 -23.45 20.66
CA GLY A 49 19.63 -23.10 22.08
C GLY A 49 18.25 -23.38 22.66
N ARG A 50 17.49 -22.32 23.00
CA ARG A 50 16.12 -22.42 23.53
C ARG A 50 15.05 -22.02 22.51
N GLU A 51 15.45 -21.60 21.33
CA GLU A 51 14.54 -21.09 20.32
C GLU A 51 14.21 -22.17 19.31
N GLN A 52 12.92 -22.28 18.98
CA GLN A 52 12.45 -23.22 17.97
C GLN A 52 12.65 -22.61 16.58
N ASN A 53 13.34 -23.33 15.71
CA ASN A 53 13.39 -23.03 14.28
C ASN A 53 12.13 -23.61 13.63
N THR A 54 11.24 -22.79 13.08
CA THR A 54 9.96 -23.27 12.51
C THR A 54 10.07 -23.73 11.06
N ASP A 55 10.90 -23.05 10.27
CA ASP A 55 10.79 -23.02 8.81
C ASP A 55 12.12 -22.74 8.08
N LYS A 56 13.24 -22.60 8.79
CA LYS A 56 14.54 -22.25 8.19
C LYS A 56 15.45 -23.46 8.03
N LEU A 57 16.29 -23.45 7.01
CA LEU A 57 17.35 -24.43 6.77
C LEU A 57 18.72 -23.73 6.88
N PHE A 58 19.50 -24.11 7.88
CA PHE A 58 20.84 -23.55 8.11
C PHE A 58 21.91 -24.46 7.51
N ILE A 59 22.79 -23.89 6.66
CA ILE A 59 23.78 -24.64 5.88
C ILE A 59 25.17 -24.05 6.14
N ALA A 60 26.09 -24.86 6.65
CA ALA A 60 27.48 -24.46 6.87
C ALA A 60 28.30 -24.51 5.59
N ALA A 61 29.28 -23.62 5.49
CA ALA A 61 30.41 -23.74 4.57
C ALA A 61 31.57 -22.88 5.07
N PRO A 62 32.80 -23.06 4.57
CA PRO A 62 33.89 -22.14 4.87
C PRO A 62 33.51 -20.68 4.53
N LEU A 63 33.92 -19.74 5.38
CA LEU A 63 33.72 -18.31 5.15
C LEU A 63 34.27 -17.91 3.77
N GLY A 64 33.51 -17.13 3.00
CA GLY A 64 33.90 -16.72 1.66
C GLY A 64 33.62 -17.73 0.55
N THR A 65 33.07 -18.91 0.86
CA THR A 65 32.60 -19.86 -0.17
C THR A 65 31.48 -19.24 -0.99
N GLU A 66 31.50 -19.42 -2.32
CA GLU A 66 30.45 -18.89 -3.19
C GLU A 66 29.08 -19.52 -2.89
N VAL A 67 28.08 -18.65 -2.85
CA VAL A 67 26.66 -19.02 -2.76
C VAL A 67 26.05 -18.81 -4.14
N VAL A 68 25.37 -19.82 -4.67
CA VAL A 68 24.77 -19.78 -6.01
C VAL A 68 23.26 -19.86 -5.96
N ALA A 69 22.61 -19.29 -6.97
CA ALA A 69 21.16 -19.29 -7.10
C ALA A 69 20.61 -20.72 -7.28
N PRO A 70 19.72 -21.19 -6.38
CA PRO A 70 19.12 -22.51 -6.50
C PRO A 70 18.21 -22.71 -7.71
N ALA A 71 17.60 -21.62 -8.19
CA ALA A 71 16.63 -21.63 -9.28
C ALA A 71 16.59 -20.27 -10.00
N ASP A 72 15.95 -20.23 -11.16
CA ASP A 72 15.70 -19.00 -11.91
C ASP A 72 14.65 -18.14 -11.20
N GLY A 73 14.82 -16.82 -11.28
CA GLY A 73 13.85 -15.86 -10.76
C GLY A 73 14.28 -14.42 -10.95
N THR A 74 13.71 -13.53 -10.15
CA THR A 74 14.03 -12.11 -10.13
C THR A 74 14.29 -11.64 -8.70
N VAL A 75 15.29 -10.79 -8.51
CA VAL A 75 15.55 -10.15 -7.20
C VAL A 75 14.35 -9.32 -6.80
N GLU A 76 13.71 -9.68 -5.69
CA GLU A 76 12.58 -8.95 -5.12
C GLU A 76 13.03 -7.99 -4.02
N VAL A 77 13.93 -8.46 -3.14
CA VAL A 77 14.47 -7.68 -2.03
C VAL A 77 15.95 -7.96 -1.90
N TYR A 78 16.74 -6.92 -1.65
CA TYR A 78 18.09 -7.03 -1.11
C TYR A 78 18.25 -6.00 0.02
N ALA A 79 18.82 -6.41 1.14
CA ALA A 79 18.99 -5.57 2.32
C ALA A 79 20.18 -6.06 3.15
N VAL A 80 20.59 -5.27 4.15
CA VAL A 80 21.57 -5.69 5.16
C VAL A 80 20.97 -5.58 6.55
N GLY A 81 21.39 -6.42 7.48
CA GLY A 81 20.82 -6.40 8.81
C GLY A 81 21.27 -7.55 9.68
N TYR A 82 20.47 -7.86 10.70
CA TYR A 82 20.78 -8.92 11.66
C TYR A 82 19.51 -9.54 12.29
N ILE A 83 19.69 -10.73 12.87
CA ILE A 83 18.63 -11.50 13.55
C ILE A 83 18.97 -11.62 15.05
N PRO A 84 18.28 -10.86 15.92
CA PRO A 84 18.50 -10.96 17.36
C PRO A 84 17.86 -12.22 17.98
N GLN A 85 16.74 -12.68 17.43
CA GLN A 85 16.00 -13.89 17.83
C GLN A 85 15.41 -14.53 16.58
N LEU A 86 15.21 -15.84 16.52
CA LEU A 86 14.80 -16.54 15.28
C LEU A 86 13.50 -16.01 14.65
N HIS A 87 12.63 -15.40 15.46
CA HIS A 87 11.34 -14.82 15.09
C HIS A 87 11.38 -13.29 14.95
N GLN A 88 12.56 -12.67 15.03
CA GLN A 88 12.77 -11.22 14.91
C GLN A 88 13.84 -10.93 13.87
N ILE A 89 13.70 -9.81 13.15
CA ILE A 89 14.67 -9.38 12.15
C ILE A 89 14.75 -7.85 12.14
N SER A 90 15.97 -7.32 11.99
CA SER A 90 16.23 -5.90 11.77
C SER A 90 16.94 -5.74 10.43
N LEU A 91 16.34 -4.98 9.51
CA LEU A 91 16.87 -4.75 8.16
C LEU A 91 16.99 -3.26 7.87
N GLY A 92 18.14 -2.88 7.30
CA GLY A 92 18.35 -1.61 6.61
C GLY A 92 18.23 -1.81 5.10
N PRO A 93 17.36 -1.05 4.40
CA PRO A 93 17.31 -1.08 2.94
C PRO A 93 18.58 -0.44 2.35
N PRO A 94 18.80 -0.59 1.04
CA PRO A 94 19.83 0.16 0.32
C PRO A 94 19.67 1.67 0.51
N ARG A 95 20.79 2.39 0.70
CA ARG A 95 20.83 3.85 0.85
C ARG A 95 21.44 4.52 -0.37
N ASP A 96 20.95 5.72 -0.68
CA ASP A 96 21.46 6.52 -1.79
C ASP A 96 22.95 6.86 -1.56
N GLY A 97 23.76 6.70 -2.62
CA GLY A 97 25.20 6.98 -2.58
C GLY A 97 26.06 5.82 -2.05
N VAL A 98 25.47 4.73 -1.59
CA VAL A 98 26.17 3.50 -1.19
C VAL A 98 26.15 2.52 -2.36
N GLU A 99 27.28 1.83 -2.60
CA GLU A 99 27.33 0.78 -3.61
C GLU A 99 26.37 -0.36 -3.25
N ASN A 100 25.61 -0.85 -4.23
CA ASN A 100 24.50 -1.79 -4.07
C ASN A 100 24.94 -3.26 -3.93
N HIS A 101 26.07 -3.51 -3.26
CA HIS A 101 26.54 -4.85 -2.92
C HIS A 101 26.74 -4.99 -1.42
N PHE A 102 26.66 -6.23 -0.92
CA PHE A 102 26.54 -6.49 0.51
C PHE A 102 27.74 -6.00 1.32
N ASP A 103 28.97 -6.09 0.81
CA ASP A 103 30.14 -5.63 1.58
C ASP A 103 30.12 -4.12 1.83
N ALA A 104 29.77 -3.31 0.82
CA ALA A 104 29.62 -1.86 1.00
C ALA A 104 28.44 -1.51 1.91
N MET A 105 27.29 -2.15 1.67
CA MET A 105 26.09 -1.93 2.49
C MET A 105 26.30 -2.33 3.95
N ILE A 106 27.01 -3.42 4.24
CA ILE A 106 27.32 -3.85 5.62
C ILE A 106 28.23 -2.82 6.30
N ALA A 107 29.27 -2.33 5.62
CA ALA A 107 30.17 -1.33 6.17
C ALA A 107 29.43 -0.05 6.54
N ASP A 108 28.58 0.42 5.63
CA ASP A 108 27.71 1.58 5.79
C ASP A 108 26.70 1.40 6.95
N PHE A 109 26.05 0.22 7.05
CA PHE A 109 25.13 -0.10 8.14
C PHE A 109 25.82 -0.06 9.53
N LEU A 110 27.03 -0.61 9.63
CA LEU A 110 27.83 -0.59 10.87
C LEU A 110 28.36 0.81 11.21
N GLU A 111 28.44 1.71 10.23
CA GLU A 111 28.76 3.11 10.48
C GLU A 111 27.60 3.86 11.17
N GLU A 112 26.36 3.53 10.83
CA GLU A 112 25.16 4.13 11.40
C GLU A 112 24.75 3.49 12.74
N GLU A 113 24.72 2.16 12.80
CA GLU A 113 24.22 1.40 13.96
C GLU A 113 25.36 1.02 14.91
N LYS A 114 25.57 1.83 15.96
CA LYS A 114 26.68 1.65 16.92
C LYS A 114 26.36 0.68 18.05
N ASP A 115 25.09 0.52 18.43
CA ASP A 115 24.65 -0.27 19.59
C ASP A 115 23.86 -1.51 19.15
N LEU A 116 24.57 -2.50 18.59
CA LEU A 116 23.96 -3.73 18.09
C LEU A 116 23.65 -4.73 19.21
N PRO A 117 22.48 -5.39 19.22
CA PRO A 117 22.15 -6.45 20.16
C PRO A 117 22.86 -7.78 19.84
N VAL A 118 23.54 -7.85 18.70
CA VAL A 118 24.36 -8.99 18.27
C VAL A 118 25.76 -8.54 17.88
N PRO A 119 26.78 -9.41 17.91
CA PRO A 119 28.11 -9.08 17.42
C PRO A 119 28.09 -8.67 15.93
N SER A 120 28.88 -7.65 15.56
CA SER A 120 28.89 -7.08 14.20
C SER A 120 29.18 -8.07 13.07
N GLN A 121 29.85 -9.19 13.35
CA GLN A 121 30.09 -10.24 12.36
C GLN A 121 28.80 -10.88 11.81
N TYR A 122 27.70 -10.83 12.58
CA TYR A 122 26.38 -11.34 12.20
C TYR A 122 25.52 -10.30 11.46
N VAL A 123 26.09 -9.11 11.18
CA VAL A 123 25.50 -8.21 10.19
C VAL A 123 25.84 -8.76 8.81
N CYS A 124 24.81 -9.07 8.03
CA CYS A 124 24.93 -9.77 6.75
C CYS A 124 23.90 -9.29 5.73
N GLY A 125 24.08 -9.73 4.48
CA GLY A 125 23.15 -9.54 3.38
C GLY A 125 21.97 -10.51 3.44
N PHE A 126 20.79 -9.98 3.13
CA PHE A 126 19.52 -10.68 2.99
C PHE A 126 19.05 -10.53 1.55
N LEU A 127 18.75 -11.64 0.88
CA LEU A 127 18.32 -11.65 -0.51
C LEU A 127 17.02 -12.46 -0.64
N THR A 128 16.00 -11.84 -1.24
CA THR A 128 14.78 -12.53 -1.65
C THR A 128 14.70 -12.59 -3.16
N ILE A 129 14.58 -13.81 -3.69
CA ILE A 129 14.37 -14.08 -5.12
C ILE A 129 12.93 -14.55 -5.29
N ARG A 130 12.15 -13.81 -6.07
CA ARG A 130 10.84 -14.26 -6.54
C ARG A 130 11.03 -15.23 -7.71
N LEU A 131 10.64 -16.47 -7.50
CA LEU A 131 10.77 -17.54 -8.47
C LEU A 131 9.70 -17.44 -9.56
N ASN A 132 9.95 -18.09 -10.70
CA ASN A 132 9.05 -18.07 -11.87
C ASN A 132 7.65 -18.65 -11.58
N ASP A 133 7.51 -19.48 -10.55
CA ASP A 133 6.23 -20.05 -10.10
C ASP A 133 5.52 -19.21 -9.02
N GLY A 134 6.07 -18.04 -8.69
CA GLY A 134 5.51 -17.09 -7.73
C GLY A 134 5.95 -17.30 -6.29
N ARG A 135 6.62 -18.41 -5.96
CA ARG A 135 7.23 -18.63 -4.63
C ARG A 135 8.36 -17.63 -4.38
N LYS A 136 8.70 -17.42 -3.11
CA LYS A 136 9.81 -16.57 -2.69
C LYS A 136 10.87 -17.42 -2.02
N LEU A 137 12.09 -17.35 -2.53
CA LEU A 137 13.27 -17.96 -1.94
C LEU A 137 14.03 -16.88 -1.17
N HIS A 138 14.25 -17.10 0.12
CA HIS A 138 15.04 -16.22 0.97
C HIS A 138 16.41 -16.86 1.22
N LEU A 139 17.48 -16.10 0.98
CA LEU A 139 18.87 -16.48 1.19
C LEU A 139 19.56 -15.39 2.01
N ASP A 140 19.88 -15.73 3.25
CA ASP A 140 20.42 -14.82 4.25
C ASP A 140 21.81 -15.28 4.71
N GLY A 141 22.57 -14.39 5.35
CA GLY A 141 23.96 -14.68 5.73
C GLY A 141 24.96 -14.43 4.60
N LEU A 142 24.59 -13.61 3.61
CA LEU A 142 25.41 -13.33 2.43
C LEU A 142 26.42 -12.20 2.67
N ARG A 143 27.54 -12.27 1.95
CA ARG A 143 28.57 -11.23 1.82
C ARG A 143 29.04 -11.13 0.36
N GLY A 144 29.91 -10.18 0.06
CA GLY A 144 30.56 -10.06 -1.24
C GLY A 144 30.09 -8.84 -2.04
N ASN A 145 30.64 -8.74 -3.25
CA ASN A 145 30.57 -7.56 -4.12
C ASN A 145 29.62 -7.73 -5.33
N VAL A 146 28.69 -8.68 -5.26
CA VAL A 146 27.64 -8.81 -6.29
C VAL A 146 26.71 -7.61 -6.18
N ALA A 147 26.61 -6.83 -7.26
CA ALA A 147 25.75 -5.65 -7.34
C ALA A 147 24.29 -6.07 -7.60
N TYR A 148 23.38 -5.55 -6.78
CA TYR A 148 21.97 -5.91 -6.80
C TYR A 148 21.07 -4.76 -7.24
N LYS A 149 20.04 -5.09 -8.02
CA LYS A 149 18.88 -4.22 -8.25
C LYS A 149 17.62 -5.05 -8.15
N THR A 150 16.57 -4.49 -7.56
CA THR A 150 15.24 -5.09 -7.59
C THR A 150 14.74 -5.18 -9.03
N GLY A 151 14.14 -6.33 -9.39
CA GLY A 151 13.76 -6.68 -10.76
C GLY A 151 14.87 -7.30 -11.60
N MET A 152 16.12 -7.34 -11.11
CA MET A 152 17.23 -8.02 -11.80
C MET A 152 16.93 -9.52 -11.96
N ALA A 153 17.10 -10.05 -13.17
CA ALA A 153 16.98 -11.48 -13.43
C ALA A 153 18.14 -12.25 -12.80
N VAL A 154 17.82 -13.39 -12.20
CA VAL A 154 18.76 -14.35 -11.63
C VAL A 154 18.54 -15.69 -12.32
N ARG A 155 19.63 -16.31 -12.76
CA ARG A 155 19.61 -17.66 -13.34
C ARG A 155 20.17 -18.65 -12.35
N ARG A 156 19.61 -19.86 -12.35
CA ARG A 156 20.11 -21.00 -11.57
C ARG A 156 21.61 -21.18 -11.81
N GLY A 157 22.39 -21.14 -10.73
CA GLY A 157 23.85 -21.26 -10.75
C GLY A 157 24.60 -19.92 -10.80
N ASP A 158 23.92 -18.78 -10.96
CA ASP A 158 24.56 -17.47 -10.82
C ASP A 158 25.09 -17.29 -9.39
N VAL A 159 26.27 -16.67 -9.26
CA VAL A 159 26.86 -16.36 -7.95
C VAL A 159 26.08 -15.19 -7.32
N LEU A 160 25.58 -15.42 -6.11
CA LEU A 160 24.80 -14.47 -5.30
C LEU A 160 25.66 -13.80 -4.20
N GLY A 161 26.94 -14.15 -4.13
CA GLY A 161 27.85 -13.66 -3.10
C GLY A 161 28.52 -14.84 -2.42
N THR A 162 28.88 -14.64 -1.16
CA THR A 162 29.68 -15.61 -0.40
C THR A 162 29.12 -15.83 1.00
N VAL A 163 29.43 -16.99 1.57
CA VAL A 163 29.03 -17.37 2.94
C VAL A 163 29.63 -16.41 3.96
N GLY A 164 28.76 -15.89 4.84
CA GLY A 164 29.07 -15.09 6.02
C GLY A 164 28.58 -15.77 7.30
N TYR A 165 27.88 -14.99 8.13
CA TYR A 165 27.23 -15.45 9.36
C TYR A 165 25.83 -14.83 9.43
N GLU A 166 24.80 -15.65 9.62
CA GLU A 166 23.41 -15.17 9.70
C GLU A 166 22.94 -15.06 11.16
N TYR A 167 23.00 -16.16 11.91
CA TYR A 167 22.43 -16.25 13.24
C TYR A 167 23.48 -16.30 14.34
N HIS A 168 23.39 -15.39 15.31
CA HIS A 168 24.34 -15.30 16.43
C HIS A 168 24.42 -16.54 17.32
N GLY A 169 23.38 -17.38 17.33
CA GLY A 169 23.35 -18.66 18.03
C GLY A 169 24.22 -19.74 17.41
N ILE A 170 24.70 -19.56 16.18
CA ILE A 170 25.52 -20.50 15.43
C ILE A 170 26.91 -19.90 15.20
N LYS A 171 27.95 -20.54 15.75
CA LYS A 171 29.32 -20.00 15.74
C LYS A 171 30.10 -20.27 14.44
N GLU A 172 29.69 -21.27 13.68
CA GLU A 172 30.31 -21.66 12.41
C GLU A 172 29.81 -20.75 11.29
N PRO A 173 30.60 -20.43 10.24
CA PRO A 173 30.07 -19.68 9.10
C PRO A 173 28.96 -20.46 8.38
N HIS A 174 27.88 -19.77 8.04
CA HIS A 174 26.68 -20.40 7.50
C HIS A 174 25.80 -19.39 6.76
N ILE A 175 24.93 -19.94 5.91
CA ILE A 175 23.78 -19.24 5.34
C ILE A 175 22.48 -19.82 5.90
N CYS A 176 21.43 -19.05 5.76
CA CYS A 176 20.07 -19.47 6.09
C CYS A 176 19.21 -19.43 4.83
N LEU A 177 18.43 -20.49 4.62
CA LEU A 177 17.50 -20.61 3.51
C LEU A 177 16.08 -20.84 4.04
N SER A 178 15.13 -20.03 3.58
CA SER A 178 13.71 -20.27 3.81
C SER A 178 12.90 -20.04 2.53
N LEU A 179 11.65 -20.53 2.53
CA LEU A 179 10.77 -20.45 1.38
C LEU A 179 9.39 -19.94 1.82
N SER A 180 8.81 -19.10 0.97
CA SER A 180 7.40 -18.75 1.06
C SER A 180 6.64 -19.18 -0.19
N ASP A 181 5.39 -19.56 -0.03
CA ASP A 181 4.48 -19.85 -1.13
C ASP A 181 4.12 -18.57 -1.92
N SER A 182 3.33 -18.70 -2.98
CA SER A 182 2.89 -17.55 -3.79
C SER A 182 2.02 -16.55 -3.04
N GLN A 183 1.47 -16.93 -1.88
CA GLN A 183 0.67 -16.10 -0.98
C GLN A 183 1.52 -15.51 0.17
N SER A 184 2.83 -15.74 0.15
CA SER A 184 3.78 -15.34 1.21
C SER A 184 3.56 -16.03 2.56
N ASN A 185 2.94 -17.23 2.58
CA ASN A 185 2.95 -18.10 3.75
C ASN A 185 4.24 -18.92 3.78
N GLN A 186 4.70 -19.32 4.97
CA GLN A 186 5.86 -20.21 5.12
C GLN A 186 5.65 -21.53 4.36
N ASP A 187 6.67 -21.95 3.61
CA ASP A 187 6.69 -23.21 2.84
C ASP A 187 7.94 -24.02 3.18
N ASP A 188 7.94 -25.29 2.79
CA ASP A 188 8.97 -26.27 3.10
C ASP A 188 10.30 -25.97 2.36
N PRO A 189 11.38 -25.57 3.07
CA PRO A 189 12.65 -25.25 2.44
C PRO A 189 13.44 -26.46 1.96
N MET A 190 13.06 -27.67 2.37
CA MET A 190 13.81 -28.90 2.12
C MET A 190 13.32 -29.64 0.89
N LYS A 191 12.01 -29.63 0.67
CA LYS A 191 11.33 -30.35 -0.41
C LYS A 191 11.86 -29.99 -1.81
N PRO A 192 12.15 -28.73 -2.17
CA PRO A 192 12.66 -28.39 -3.51
C PRO A 192 14.03 -28.98 -3.84
N PHE A 193 14.81 -29.38 -2.82
CA PHE A 193 16.10 -30.06 -2.99
C PHE A 193 15.98 -31.59 -3.01
N GLY A 194 14.76 -32.14 -2.96
CA GLY A 194 14.53 -33.58 -2.87
C GLY A 194 14.86 -34.18 -1.49
N LEU A 195 14.99 -33.35 -0.46
CA LEU A 195 15.27 -33.81 0.90
C LEU A 195 14.00 -34.28 1.61
N LYS A 196 14.16 -35.23 2.54
CA LYS A 196 13.07 -35.61 3.45
C LYS A 196 12.75 -34.44 4.38
N SER A 197 11.53 -33.92 4.26
CA SER A 197 11.03 -32.79 5.04
C SER A 197 10.90 -33.07 6.54
N THR A 198 11.26 -32.07 7.34
CA THR A 198 10.89 -31.96 8.76
C THR A 198 9.96 -30.77 9.01
N PHE A 199 9.61 -30.00 7.98
CA PHE A 199 8.75 -28.83 8.09
C PHE A 199 7.33 -29.24 8.49
N ILE A 200 6.76 -28.51 9.43
CA ILE A 200 5.37 -28.65 9.85
C ILE A 200 4.69 -27.32 9.54
N PRO A 201 3.72 -27.29 8.60
CA PRO A 201 2.97 -26.08 8.31
C PRO A 201 2.31 -25.52 9.58
N PRO A 202 2.26 -24.19 9.75
CA PRO A 202 1.54 -23.57 10.85
C PRO A 202 0.10 -24.09 10.92
N LYS A 203 -0.39 -24.41 12.13
CA LYS A 203 -1.77 -24.85 12.32
C LYS A 203 -2.71 -23.67 12.11
N GLU A 204 -3.60 -23.77 11.13
CA GLU A 204 -4.60 -22.74 10.86
C GLU A 204 -5.58 -22.63 12.04
N ALA A 205 -5.79 -21.40 12.55
CA ALA A 205 -6.82 -21.13 13.54
C ALA A 205 -8.19 -21.17 12.86
N LYS A 206 -9.02 -22.17 13.18
CA LYS A 206 -10.35 -22.30 12.59
C LYS A 206 -11.31 -21.31 13.24
N ALA A 207 -11.89 -20.42 12.45
CA ALA A 207 -12.95 -19.52 12.90
C ALA A 207 -14.12 -20.32 13.51
N PRO A 208 -14.69 -19.87 14.65
CA PRO A 208 -15.84 -20.53 15.24
C PRO A 208 -17.10 -20.31 14.39
N GLU A 209 -18.11 -21.17 14.53
CA GLU A 209 -19.42 -20.94 13.88
C GLU A 209 -20.22 -19.84 14.60
N THR A 210 -20.14 -19.83 15.94
CA THR A 210 -20.79 -18.86 16.82
C THR A 210 -19.82 -18.38 17.90
N LEU A 211 -20.08 -17.20 18.45
CA LEU A 211 -19.46 -16.69 19.66
C LEU A 211 -20.52 -16.58 20.75
N THR A 212 -20.17 -16.93 21.98
CA THR A 212 -20.99 -16.54 23.14
C THR A 212 -20.97 -15.02 23.32
N ARG A 213 -21.97 -14.46 24.00
CA ARG A 213 -22.03 -13.03 24.34
C ARG A 213 -20.72 -12.55 24.99
N ALA A 214 -20.18 -13.31 25.94
CA ALA A 214 -18.96 -12.95 26.65
C ALA A 214 -17.76 -12.86 25.68
N GLN A 215 -17.61 -13.83 24.79
CA GLN A 215 -16.52 -13.84 23.80
C GLN A 215 -16.65 -12.67 22.81
N ALA A 216 -17.86 -12.40 22.30
CA ALA A 216 -18.09 -11.29 21.39
C ALA A 216 -17.80 -9.93 22.04
N LEU A 217 -18.20 -9.74 23.30
CA LEU A 217 -17.90 -8.52 24.06
C LEU A 217 -16.40 -8.37 24.39
N GLU A 218 -15.71 -9.48 24.66
CA GLU A 218 -14.26 -9.48 24.89
C GLU A 218 -13.49 -9.14 23.61
N ASP A 219 -13.80 -9.79 22.49
CA ASP A 219 -13.21 -9.50 21.19
C ASP A 219 -13.41 -8.03 20.79
N PHE A 220 -14.62 -7.49 20.95
CA PHE A 220 -14.90 -6.08 20.71
C PHE A 220 -14.16 -5.16 21.70
N GLY A 221 -14.03 -5.57 22.96
CA GLY A 221 -13.22 -4.91 23.98
C GLY A 221 -11.75 -4.79 23.59
N VAL A 222 -11.16 -5.87 23.08
CA VAL A 222 -9.76 -5.90 22.61
C VAL A 222 -9.55 -4.95 21.44
N LEU A 223 -10.46 -4.94 20.46
CA LEU A 223 -10.41 -4.00 19.33
C LEU A 223 -10.46 -2.54 19.79
N THR A 224 -11.47 -2.20 20.58
CA THR A 224 -11.72 -0.81 21.04
C THR A 224 -10.57 -0.29 21.92
N ALA A 225 -10.03 -1.13 22.80
CA ALA A 225 -8.85 -0.79 23.60
C ALA A 225 -7.61 -0.52 22.73
N CYS A 226 -7.38 -1.33 21.69
CA CYS A 226 -6.26 -1.13 20.78
C CYS A 226 -6.40 0.16 19.98
N LEU A 227 -7.59 0.45 19.44
CA LEU A 227 -7.86 1.72 18.76
C LEU A 227 -7.64 2.92 19.68
N GLN A 228 -8.15 2.89 20.91
CA GLN A 228 -7.99 4.01 21.86
C GLN A 228 -6.53 4.23 22.29
N GLU A 229 -5.74 3.16 22.43
CA GLU A 229 -4.36 3.26 22.90
C GLU A 229 -3.38 3.60 21.77
N ALA A 230 -3.58 3.04 20.58
CA ALA A 230 -2.55 2.96 19.54
C ALA A 230 -2.90 3.66 18.21
N TYR A 231 -4.18 3.92 17.92
CA TYR A 231 -4.59 4.55 16.65
C TYR A 231 -4.59 6.09 16.77
N PRO A 232 -3.64 6.82 16.15
CA PRO A 232 -3.44 8.24 16.41
C PRO A 232 -4.50 9.16 15.79
N SER A 233 -5.32 8.67 14.85
CA SER A 233 -6.32 9.49 14.16
C SER A 233 -7.76 9.22 14.63
N LEU A 234 -7.91 8.52 15.75
CA LEU A 234 -9.22 8.07 16.27
C LEU A 234 -10.26 9.20 16.37
N TYR A 235 -9.81 10.41 16.67
CA TYR A 235 -10.69 11.55 16.94
C TYR A 235 -10.63 12.68 15.91
N ASP A 236 -9.95 12.47 14.77
CA ASP A 236 -9.84 13.52 13.75
C ASP A 236 -11.11 13.63 12.89
N VAL A 237 -11.85 12.53 12.73
CA VAL A 237 -13.13 12.48 11.99
C VAL A 237 -14.34 12.42 12.92
N ILE A 238 -14.30 11.54 13.93
CA ILE A 238 -15.39 11.38 14.91
C ILE A 238 -15.01 11.93 16.27
N GLY A 239 -15.95 12.59 16.95
CA GLY A 239 -15.71 13.12 18.28
C GLY A 239 -15.58 12.01 19.34
N ARG A 240 -14.98 12.33 20.51
CA ARG A 240 -14.90 11.38 21.65
C ARG A 240 -16.28 10.88 22.10
N GLU A 241 -17.26 11.78 22.13
CA GLU A 241 -18.64 11.46 22.49
C GLU A 241 -19.31 10.55 21.46
N GLU A 242 -19.09 10.81 20.17
CA GLU A 242 -19.62 9.99 19.07
C GLU A 242 -18.99 8.59 19.08
N PHE A 243 -17.68 8.48 19.29
CA PHE A 243 -17.02 7.19 19.47
C PHE A 243 -17.61 6.40 20.65
N ALA A 244 -17.78 7.06 21.81
CA ALA A 244 -18.35 6.43 23.00
C ALA A 244 -19.81 5.97 22.79
N ALA A 245 -20.60 6.75 22.06
CA ALA A 245 -21.98 6.40 21.71
C ALA A 245 -22.03 5.19 20.76
N ASN A 246 -21.15 5.14 19.75
CA ASN A 246 -21.04 4.01 18.83
C ASN A 246 -20.56 2.74 19.54
N ASP A 247 -19.55 2.84 20.40
CA ASP A 247 -19.08 1.72 21.25
C ASP A 247 -20.23 1.17 22.11
N SER A 248 -20.97 2.04 22.79
CA SER A 248 -22.12 1.66 23.63
C SER A 248 -23.22 0.98 22.82
N THR A 249 -23.51 1.48 21.62
CA THR A 249 -24.53 0.92 20.72
C THR A 249 -24.15 -0.48 20.26
N VAL A 250 -22.88 -0.69 19.88
CA VAL A 250 -22.39 -2.02 19.49
C VAL A 250 -22.43 -2.98 20.67
N ARG A 251 -21.99 -2.56 21.87
CA ARG A 251 -22.07 -3.41 23.07
C ARG A 251 -23.49 -3.80 23.43
N ALA A 252 -24.44 -2.87 23.30
CA ALA A 252 -25.86 -3.16 23.51
C ALA A 252 -26.35 -4.22 22.52
N ARG A 253 -26.06 -4.06 21.22
CA ARG A 253 -26.40 -5.03 20.17
C ARG A 253 -25.81 -6.41 20.43
N LEU A 254 -24.52 -6.47 20.80
CA LEU A 254 -23.85 -7.75 21.14
C LEU A 254 -24.45 -8.41 22.39
N SER A 255 -25.13 -7.64 23.26
CA SER A 255 -25.75 -8.14 24.49
C SER A 255 -27.19 -8.63 24.30
N GLU A 256 -27.81 -8.43 23.13
CA GLU A 256 -29.20 -8.83 22.86
C GLU A 256 -29.40 -10.36 22.79
N LYS A 257 -28.35 -11.10 22.44
CA LYS A 257 -28.38 -12.56 22.23
C LYS A 257 -27.39 -13.26 23.16
N GLU A 258 -27.67 -14.49 23.56
CA GLU A 258 -26.71 -15.32 24.32
C GLU A 258 -25.55 -15.81 23.42
N GLU A 259 -25.85 -16.03 22.14
CA GLU A 259 -24.87 -16.37 21.11
C GLU A 259 -25.11 -15.53 19.85
N ILE A 260 -24.02 -15.22 19.16
CA ILE A 260 -24.01 -14.51 17.88
C ILE A 260 -23.27 -15.36 16.85
N SER A 261 -23.77 -15.41 15.62
CA SER A 261 -23.04 -16.09 14.55
C SER A 261 -21.76 -15.33 14.23
N TYR A 262 -20.69 -16.06 13.87
CA TYR A 262 -19.43 -15.46 13.44
C TYR A 262 -19.63 -14.42 12.32
N ARG A 263 -20.49 -14.75 11.36
CA ARG A 263 -20.87 -13.88 10.25
C ARG A 263 -21.47 -12.57 10.74
N GLU A 264 -22.46 -12.62 11.64
CA GLU A 264 -23.08 -11.41 12.20
C GLU A 264 -22.06 -10.56 12.98
N PHE A 265 -21.18 -11.19 13.76
CA PHE A 265 -20.12 -10.51 14.48
C PHE A 265 -19.13 -9.82 13.52
N TYR A 266 -18.70 -10.49 12.46
CA TYR A 266 -17.80 -9.92 11.43
C TYR A 266 -18.35 -8.60 10.85
N PHE A 267 -19.61 -8.56 10.43
CA PHE A 267 -20.21 -7.35 9.86
C PHE A 267 -20.42 -6.23 10.89
N ILE A 268 -20.64 -6.57 12.16
CA ILE A 268 -20.65 -5.57 13.23
C ILE A 268 -19.28 -4.89 13.35
N ILE A 269 -18.20 -5.67 13.33
CA ILE A 269 -16.83 -5.15 13.38
C ILE A 269 -16.49 -4.32 12.15
N GLU A 270 -16.79 -4.83 10.95
CA GLU A 270 -16.56 -4.11 9.69
C GLU A 270 -17.26 -2.74 9.69
N ARG A 271 -18.53 -2.71 10.10
CA ARG A 271 -19.31 -1.46 10.15
C ARG A 271 -18.78 -0.51 11.21
N PHE A 272 -18.41 -1.01 12.39
CA PHE A 272 -17.80 -0.20 13.44
C PHE A 272 -16.52 0.50 12.95
N MET A 273 -15.65 -0.24 12.25
CA MET A 273 -14.44 0.34 11.66
C MET A 273 -14.75 1.35 10.55
N GLY A 274 -15.83 1.13 9.78
CA GLY A 274 -16.25 2.05 8.73
C GLY A 274 -16.57 3.46 9.21
N TYR A 275 -17.06 3.61 10.45
CA TYR A 275 -17.31 4.94 11.06
C TYR A 275 -16.04 5.73 11.36
N LEU A 276 -14.86 5.10 11.30
CA LEU A 276 -13.58 5.79 11.54
C LEU A 276 -13.04 6.50 10.29
N HIS A 277 -13.61 6.24 9.11
CA HIS A 277 -13.26 6.89 7.85
C HIS A 277 -11.74 6.89 7.59
N ASP A 278 -11.15 5.70 7.58
CA ASP A 278 -9.73 5.49 7.29
C ASP A 278 -9.57 4.40 6.23
N SER A 279 -8.78 4.69 5.20
CA SER A 279 -8.55 3.81 4.06
C SER A 279 -7.47 2.73 4.30
N HIS A 280 -6.75 2.79 5.41
CA HIS A 280 -5.64 1.91 5.77
C HIS A 280 -5.96 1.00 6.98
N LEU A 281 -6.98 1.35 7.76
CA LEU A 281 -7.60 0.47 8.75
C LEU A 281 -8.43 -0.62 8.04
N SER A 282 -8.08 -1.90 8.23
CA SER A 282 -8.71 -2.99 7.47
C SER A 282 -8.81 -4.30 8.24
N ILE A 283 -9.84 -5.07 7.94
CA ILE A 283 -9.92 -6.49 8.31
C ILE A 283 -9.11 -7.28 7.27
N LYS A 284 -8.25 -8.18 7.74
CA LYS A 284 -7.42 -9.06 6.92
C LYS A 284 -7.98 -10.47 6.79
N THR A 285 -8.83 -10.88 7.72
CA THR A 285 -9.64 -12.09 7.54
C THR A 285 -10.61 -11.86 6.37
N PRO A 286 -10.63 -12.76 5.36
CA PRO A 286 -11.54 -12.65 4.23
C PRO A 286 -13.00 -12.54 4.67
N ASP A 287 -13.83 -11.87 3.85
CA ASP A 287 -15.27 -11.83 4.09
C ASP A 287 -15.80 -13.28 4.11
N PRO A 288 -16.49 -13.72 5.19
CA PRO A 288 -17.01 -15.09 5.32
C PRO A 288 -18.03 -15.48 4.23
N ILE A 289 -18.38 -14.58 3.33
CA ILE A 289 -19.38 -14.74 2.27
C ILE A 289 -18.76 -14.52 0.89
N GLU A 290 -17.49 -14.13 0.80
CA GLU A 290 -16.82 -14.00 -0.49
C GLU A 290 -16.88 -15.37 -1.22
N GLY A 291 -17.57 -15.41 -2.37
CA GLY A 291 -17.83 -16.64 -3.12
C GLY A 291 -18.98 -17.52 -2.61
N SER A 292 -19.72 -17.12 -1.57
CA SER A 292 -20.84 -17.90 -1.02
C SER A 292 -22.06 -17.87 -1.93
N ARG A 293 -22.51 -19.07 -2.34
CA ARG A 293 -23.76 -19.29 -3.10
C ARG A 293 -25.03 -19.08 -2.25
N ASP A 294 -24.87 -18.95 -0.93
CA ASP A 294 -25.96 -18.89 0.06
C ASP A 294 -26.33 -17.45 0.45
N ALA A 295 -25.69 -16.43 -0.14
CA ALA A 295 -26.11 -15.04 0.01
C ALA A 295 -27.49 -14.81 -0.63
N TYR A 296 -28.22 -13.81 -0.15
CA TYR A 296 -29.52 -13.41 -0.69
C TYR A 296 -29.42 -12.04 -1.34
N ILE A 297 -30.07 -11.82 -2.48
CA ILE A 297 -30.06 -10.53 -3.18
C ILE A 297 -31.48 -10.02 -3.43
N PRO A 298 -31.67 -8.68 -3.40
CA PRO A 298 -32.96 -8.07 -3.73
C PRO A 298 -33.30 -8.25 -5.20
N ASN A 299 -34.59 -8.19 -5.53
CA ASN A 299 -35.04 -8.15 -6.92
C ASN A 299 -34.99 -6.74 -7.52
N LEU A 300 -34.89 -5.70 -6.70
CA LEU A 300 -34.76 -4.30 -7.09
C LEU A 300 -33.33 -3.83 -6.76
N TRP A 301 -32.59 -3.32 -7.75
CA TRP A 301 -31.25 -2.77 -7.51
C TRP A 301 -31.27 -1.27 -7.62
N LEU A 302 -30.96 -0.60 -6.52
CA LEU A 302 -31.06 0.84 -6.42
C LEU A 302 -29.74 1.51 -6.81
N THR A 303 -29.88 2.74 -7.28
CA THR A 303 -28.79 3.67 -7.58
C THR A 303 -29.24 5.05 -7.12
N THR A 304 -28.32 5.85 -6.60
CA THR A 304 -28.59 7.23 -6.18
C THR A 304 -27.57 8.16 -6.84
N GLU A 305 -28.03 9.27 -7.39
CA GLU A 305 -27.25 10.32 -8.04
C GLU A 305 -27.89 11.65 -7.64
N GLY A 306 -27.14 12.51 -6.95
CA GLY A 306 -27.72 13.69 -6.28
C GLY A 306 -28.79 13.27 -5.25
N ASP A 307 -29.89 14.01 -5.20
CA ASP A 307 -30.93 13.88 -4.15
C ASP A 307 -32.06 12.91 -4.53
N SER A 308 -31.79 11.93 -5.37
CA SER A 308 -32.83 11.02 -5.82
C SER A 308 -32.29 9.61 -5.91
N THR A 309 -33.20 8.64 -5.86
CA THR A 309 -32.90 7.20 -5.87
C THR A 309 -33.86 6.50 -6.82
N TRP A 310 -33.36 5.57 -7.62
CA TRP A 310 -34.14 4.88 -8.66
C TRP A 310 -33.82 3.40 -8.67
N ILE A 311 -34.77 2.65 -9.19
CA ILE A 311 -34.57 1.24 -9.50
C ILE A 311 -33.79 1.16 -10.82
N SER A 312 -32.48 0.96 -10.73
CA SER A 312 -31.56 0.91 -11.88
C SER A 312 -31.71 -0.39 -12.69
N GLN A 313 -31.87 -1.51 -11.98
CA GLN A 313 -31.94 -2.85 -12.54
C GLN A 313 -32.91 -3.69 -11.71
N THR A 314 -33.39 -4.78 -12.31
CA THR A 314 -34.37 -5.67 -11.68
C THR A 314 -34.23 -7.11 -12.16
N HIS A 315 -34.72 -8.06 -11.37
CA HIS A 315 -35.07 -9.39 -11.87
C HIS A 315 -36.20 -9.31 -12.89
N ARG A 316 -36.25 -10.27 -13.82
CA ARG A 316 -37.21 -10.28 -14.94
C ARG A 316 -38.66 -10.05 -14.50
N ALA A 317 -39.08 -10.67 -13.40
CA ALA A 317 -40.42 -10.52 -12.83
C ALA A 317 -40.74 -9.09 -12.34
N TYR A 318 -39.72 -8.29 -12.02
CA TYR A 318 -39.83 -6.94 -11.47
C TYR A 318 -39.54 -5.84 -12.51
N ARG A 319 -39.34 -6.20 -13.79
CA ARG A 319 -38.96 -5.26 -14.87
C ARG A 319 -39.87 -4.03 -15.00
N ARG A 320 -41.15 -4.15 -14.67
CA ARG A 320 -42.12 -3.04 -14.68
C ARG A 320 -41.78 -1.89 -13.71
N TYR A 321 -40.93 -2.14 -12.72
CA TYR A 321 -40.51 -1.13 -11.73
C TYR A 321 -39.18 -0.46 -12.12
N GLN A 322 -38.48 -0.96 -13.13
CA GLN A 322 -37.20 -0.39 -13.55
C GLN A 322 -37.39 1.07 -14.01
N GLY A 323 -36.52 1.96 -13.53
CA GLY A 323 -36.58 3.40 -13.78
C GLY A 323 -37.49 4.20 -12.84
N ARG A 324 -38.31 3.54 -12.01
CA ARG A 324 -39.15 4.22 -11.01
C ARG A 324 -38.28 4.84 -9.91
N ARG A 325 -38.71 6.00 -9.40
CA ARG A 325 -38.09 6.68 -8.26
C ARG A 325 -38.56 6.04 -6.94
N VAL A 326 -37.64 5.92 -5.99
CA VAL A 326 -37.84 5.40 -4.65
C VAL A 326 -37.83 6.54 -3.65
N THR A 327 -38.72 6.51 -2.66
CA THR A 327 -38.86 7.51 -1.60
C THR A 327 -38.67 6.94 -0.20
N ALA A 328 -38.87 5.63 0.01
CA ALA A 328 -38.60 4.96 1.27
C ALA A 328 -38.29 3.46 1.11
N ILE A 329 -37.59 2.88 2.08
CA ILE A 329 -37.36 1.44 2.22
C ILE A 329 -37.68 1.03 3.66
N ASP A 330 -38.54 0.03 3.81
CA ASP A 330 -39.00 -0.49 5.11
C ASP A 330 -39.58 0.62 6.01
N GLY A 331 -40.27 1.58 5.40
CA GLY A 331 -40.86 2.75 6.07
C GLY A 331 -39.87 3.87 6.42
N GLU A 332 -38.56 3.66 6.25
CA GLU A 332 -37.54 4.69 6.43
C GLU A 332 -37.41 5.52 5.15
N GLU A 333 -37.53 6.85 5.27
CA GLU A 333 -37.35 7.79 4.16
C GLU A 333 -35.95 7.62 3.56
N ILE A 334 -35.86 7.64 2.22
CA ILE A 334 -34.65 7.23 1.51
C ILE A 334 -33.48 8.17 1.81
N SER A 335 -33.68 9.49 1.90
CA SER A 335 -32.61 10.44 2.21
C SER A 335 -32.03 10.23 3.62
N ALA A 336 -32.89 10.05 4.63
CA ALA A 336 -32.46 9.75 6.00
C ALA A 336 -31.68 8.42 6.08
N ARG A 337 -32.15 7.41 5.34
CA ARG A 337 -31.46 6.12 5.22
C ARG A 337 -30.07 6.28 4.60
N LEU A 338 -29.96 7.02 3.49
CA LEU A 338 -28.69 7.24 2.79
C LEU A 338 -27.70 8.03 3.65
N GLU A 339 -28.15 9.03 4.40
CA GLU A 339 -27.29 9.75 5.36
C GLU A 339 -26.70 8.77 6.39
N ARG A 340 -27.57 7.97 7.03
CA ARG A 340 -27.16 6.99 8.04
C ARG A 340 -26.21 5.93 7.48
N LEU A 341 -26.50 5.39 6.30
CA LEU A 341 -25.66 4.35 5.68
C LEU A 341 -24.34 4.92 5.16
N GLY A 342 -24.35 6.15 4.62
CA GLY A 342 -23.18 6.87 4.12
C GLY A 342 -22.08 7.05 5.17
N ARG A 343 -22.46 7.34 6.42
CA ARG A 343 -21.53 7.51 7.55
C ARG A 343 -20.68 6.29 7.94
N GLY A 344 -20.98 5.11 7.44
CA GLY A 344 -20.12 3.94 7.69
C GLY A 344 -19.70 3.26 6.40
N ILE A 345 -19.67 4.01 5.30
CA ILE A 345 -18.98 3.59 4.09
C ILE A 345 -17.48 3.71 4.37
N SER A 346 -16.84 2.56 4.54
CA SER A 346 -15.40 2.45 4.80
C SER A 346 -14.56 2.72 3.54
N GLY A 347 -13.24 2.79 3.74
CA GLY A 347 -12.27 2.75 2.66
C GLY A 347 -11.85 4.10 2.09
N ALA A 348 -12.29 5.22 2.65
CA ALA A 348 -11.80 6.55 2.32
C ALA A 348 -11.41 7.31 3.59
N ASP A 349 -10.46 8.25 3.45
CA ASP A 349 -10.02 9.10 4.54
C ASP A 349 -10.96 10.31 4.67
N GLY A 350 -11.41 10.62 5.88
CA GLY A 350 -12.18 11.83 6.17
C GLY A 350 -13.55 11.92 5.50
N ASP A 351 -14.00 13.14 5.16
CA ASP A 351 -15.30 13.43 4.52
C ASP A 351 -15.25 13.29 2.99
N ASN A 352 -14.91 12.09 2.49
CA ASN A 352 -14.78 11.88 1.05
C ASN A 352 -16.14 11.72 0.33
N ARG A 353 -16.62 12.80 -0.28
CA ARG A 353 -17.96 12.85 -0.88
C ARG A 353 -18.05 12.12 -2.21
N ASN A 354 -16.99 12.17 -3.02
CA ASN A 354 -16.96 11.47 -4.31
C ASN A 354 -16.95 9.94 -4.13
N TRP A 355 -16.25 9.42 -3.11
CA TRP A 355 -16.27 8.02 -2.74
C TRP A 355 -17.67 7.56 -2.30
N VAL A 356 -18.30 8.30 -1.37
CA VAL A 356 -19.67 8.01 -0.92
C VAL A 356 -20.66 8.03 -2.08
N ALA A 357 -20.61 9.08 -2.93
CA ALA A 357 -21.47 9.19 -4.09
C ALA A 357 -21.26 8.02 -5.07
N ARG A 358 -20.02 7.63 -5.37
CA ARG A 358 -19.73 6.44 -6.18
C ARG A 358 -20.36 5.19 -5.58
N ARG A 359 -20.19 4.97 -4.26
CA ARG A 359 -20.72 3.78 -3.59
C ARG A 359 -22.23 3.69 -3.69
N PHE A 360 -22.95 4.82 -3.66
CA PHE A 360 -24.38 4.85 -3.91
C PHE A 360 -24.78 4.75 -5.40
N ILE A 361 -23.92 5.13 -6.34
CA ILE A 361 -24.21 4.94 -7.76
C ILE A 361 -24.03 3.48 -8.18
N SER A 362 -22.89 2.86 -7.84
CA SER A 362 -22.49 1.54 -8.34
C SER A 362 -22.72 0.39 -7.36
N GLY A 363 -22.82 0.68 -6.06
CA GLY A 363 -23.02 -0.33 -5.01
C GLY A 363 -24.48 -0.52 -4.66
N TRP A 364 -25.22 -1.34 -5.41
CA TRP A 364 -26.65 -1.59 -5.16
C TRP A 364 -26.94 -1.97 -3.70
N GLY A 365 -26.07 -2.79 -3.10
CA GLY A 365 -26.22 -3.28 -1.74
C GLY A 365 -26.12 -2.19 -0.66
N VAL A 366 -25.45 -1.09 -0.95
CA VAL A 366 -25.25 0.00 0.03
C VAL A 366 -26.59 0.60 0.48
N HIS A 367 -27.62 0.60 -0.37
CA HIS A 367 -28.95 1.12 -0.04
C HIS A 367 -29.72 0.25 0.98
N TYR A 368 -29.35 -1.02 1.10
CA TYR A 368 -30.11 -2.00 1.91
C TYR A 368 -29.47 -2.30 3.27
N GLY A 369 -28.26 -1.80 3.52
CA GLY A 369 -27.52 -1.92 4.79
C GLY A 369 -27.04 -3.34 5.13
N ASP A 370 -26.57 -3.53 6.36
CA ASP A 370 -25.86 -4.71 6.93
C ASP A 370 -26.55 -6.09 6.82
N SER A 371 -27.71 -6.15 6.16
CA SER A 371 -28.53 -7.34 6.01
C SER A 371 -28.64 -7.76 4.54
N LEU A 372 -27.53 -7.69 3.80
CA LEU A 372 -27.48 -8.07 2.39
C LEU A 372 -27.55 -9.59 2.15
N LEU A 373 -27.84 -10.39 3.18
CA LEU A 373 -27.16 -11.68 3.32
C LEU A 373 -28.02 -12.78 3.95
N TRP A 374 -29.28 -12.46 4.19
CA TRP A 374 -30.26 -13.33 4.84
C TRP A 374 -31.58 -13.28 4.05
N PRO A 375 -32.41 -14.33 4.12
CA PRO A 375 -33.77 -14.26 3.61
C PRO A 375 -34.49 -13.07 4.26
N ARG A 376 -34.94 -12.12 3.45
CA ARG A 376 -35.72 -10.96 3.91
C ARG A 376 -36.73 -10.53 2.85
N THR A 377 -37.76 -9.86 3.32
CA THR A 377 -38.69 -9.10 2.47
C THR A 377 -38.48 -7.64 2.77
N THR A 378 -38.26 -6.84 1.72
CA THR A 378 -38.15 -5.37 1.83
C THR A 378 -39.35 -4.71 1.20
N VAL A 379 -39.86 -3.67 1.85
CA VAL A 379 -40.95 -2.84 1.32
C VAL A 379 -40.36 -1.58 0.71
N VAL A 380 -40.42 -1.46 -0.61
CA VAL A 380 -39.92 -0.28 -1.34
C VAL A 380 -41.09 0.65 -1.69
N THR A 381 -41.08 1.87 -1.17
CA THR A 381 -42.07 2.91 -1.48
C THR A 381 -41.62 3.74 -2.68
N LEU A 382 -42.51 3.90 -3.65
CA LEU A 382 -42.27 4.65 -4.87
C LEU A 382 -42.74 6.11 -4.74
N ASP A 383 -42.36 6.92 -5.72
CA ASP A 383 -42.75 8.32 -5.86
C ASP A 383 -44.27 8.59 -5.89
N ASP A 384 -45.07 7.64 -6.36
CA ASP A 384 -46.54 7.71 -6.36
C ASP A 384 -47.19 7.19 -5.06
N GLY A 385 -46.38 6.93 -4.02
CA GLY A 385 -46.82 6.41 -2.73
C GLY A 385 -47.16 4.91 -2.73
N LYS A 386 -47.10 4.23 -3.88
CA LYS A 386 -47.31 2.78 -3.93
C LYS A 386 -46.10 2.05 -3.37
N THR A 387 -46.36 0.89 -2.78
CA THR A 387 -45.32 0.02 -2.23
C THR A 387 -45.10 -1.21 -3.12
N VAL A 388 -43.88 -1.73 -3.07
CA VAL A 388 -43.48 -2.98 -3.71
C VAL A 388 -42.86 -3.88 -2.65
N GLU A 389 -43.43 -5.06 -2.44
CA GLU A 389 -42.81 -6.11 -1.63
C GLU A 389 -41.76 -6.85 -2.48
N ASP A 390 -40.51 -6.73 -2.06
CA ASP A 390 -39.36 -7.37 -2.68
C ASP A 390 -38.87 -8.51 -1.78
N VAL A 391 -39.20 -9.75 -2.15
CA VAL A 391 -38.78 -10.97 -1.45
C VAL A 391 -37.44 -11.43 -2.02
N TRP A 392 -36.39 -11.31 -1.21
CA TRP A 392 -35.02 -11.56 -1.65
C TRP A 392 -34.80 -13.01 -2.01
N LYS A 393 -33.89 -13.26 -2.95
CA LYS A 393 -33.62 -14.61 -3.48
C LYS A 393 -32.18 -15.02 -3.24
N PRO A 394 -31.91 -16.33 -3.02
CA PRO A 394 -30.54 -16.83 -2.99
C PRO A 394 -29.79 -16.47 -4.29
N VAL A 395 -28.50 -16.12 -4.18
CA VAL A 395 -27.63 -15.85 -5.34
C VAL A 395 -27.63 -17.03 -6.31
N ALA A 396 -27.60 -18.27 -5.79
CA ALA A 396 -27.69 -19.49 -6.60
C ALA A 396 -28.95 -19.59 -7.48
N GLN A 397 -30.01 -18.86 -7.13
CA GLN A 397 -31.30 -18.84 -7.84
C GLN A 397 -31.51 -17.55 -8.64
N SER A 398 -30.53 -16.63 -8.65
CA SER A 398 -30.61 -15.37 -9.39
C SER A 398 -30.33 -15.59 -10.88
N GLU A 399 -31.25 -15.10 -11.72
CA GLU A 399 -31.10 -15.09 -13.18
C GLU A 399 -30.07 -14.01 -13.65
N ILE A 400 -29.67 -13.05 -12.80
CA ILE A 400 -28.88 -11.86 -13.18
C ILE A 400 -27.41 -11.98 -12.76
N PHE A 401 -26.81 -13.16 -12.81
CA PHE A 401 -25.34 -13.22 -12.81
C PHE A 401 -24.73 -12.62 -14.10
N SER A 402 -25.57 -12.28 -15.09
CA SER A 402 -25.19 -12.08 -16.50
C SER A 402 -25.07 -10.63 -17.00
N ARG A 403 -25.06 -9.60 -16.13
CA ARG A 403 -24.67 -8.22 -16.52
C ARG A 403 -23.45 -7.63 -15.82
N MET A 404 -22.83 -8.41 -14.93
CA MET A 404 -21.41 -8.25 -14.58
C MET A 404 -20.51 -8.28 -15.83
N LEU A 405 -21.04 -8.74 -16.97
CA LEU A 405 -20.45 -8.74 -18.32
C LEU A 405 -20.41 -7.38 -19.07
N MET A 406 -20.83 -6.25 -18.48
CA MET A 406 -20.59 -4.92 -19.10
C MET A 406 -19.22 -4.31 -18.76
N VAL A 407 -18.37 -5.00 -17.98
CA VAL A 407 -16.99 -4.59 -17.68
C VAL A 407 -16.21 -4.28 -18.97
N GLY A 408 -16.49 -5.02 -20.05
CA GLY A 408 -15.84 -4.80 -21.35
C GLY A 408 -16.39 -3.63 -22.18
N GLN A 409 -17.60 -3.12 -21.88
CA GLN A 409 -18.29 -2.09 -22.67
C GLN A 409 -18.27 -0.70 -22.03
N VAL A 410 -18.09 -0.63 -20.71
CA VAL A 410 -17.94 0.62 -19.96
C VAL A 410 -16.45 0.93 -19.79
N ASP A 411 -16.01 2.10 -20.23
CA ASP A 411 -14.58 2.46 -20.23
C ASP A 411 -13.98 2.45 -18.81
N TYR A 412 -14.78 2.90 -17.84
CA TYR A 412 -14.42 2.93 -16.42
C TYR A 412 -13.97 1.54 -15.91
N HIS A 413 -14.81 0.51 -16.09
CA HIS A 413 -14.52 -0.85 -15.62
C HIS A 413 -13.40 -1.53 -16.43
N ARG A 414 -13.25 -1.18 -17.71
CA ARG A 414 -12.16 -1.67 -18.54
C ARG A 414 -10.80 -1.17 -18.05
N ARG A 415 -10.73 0.05 -17.51
CA ARG A 415 -9.47 0.62 -16.98
C ARG A 415 -9.10 0.02 -15.64
N ASP A 416 -10.07 -0.05 -14.73
CA ASP A 416 -9.91 -0.70 -13.43
C ASP A 416 -9.32 -2.11 -13.58
N SER A 417 -9.88 -2.91 -14.50
CA SER A 417 -9.38 -4.27 -14.80
C SER A 417 -8.02 -4.34 -15.53
N ARG A 418 -7.64 -3.30 -16.30
CA ARG A 418 -6.35 -3.25 -17.00
C ARG A 418 -5.21 -2.85 -16.08
N ASN A 419 -5.45 -1.90 -15.19
CA ASN A 419 -4.44 -1.36 -14.28
C ASN A 419 -3.90 -2.43 -13.32
N TYR A 420 -4.63 -3.53 -13.11
CA TYR A 420 -4.16 -4.69 -12.35
C TYR A 420 -2.98 -5.43 -12.99
N ASN A 421 -2.84 -5.39 -14.32
CA ASN A 421 -1.85 -6.20 -15.06
C ASN A 421 -0.68 -5.39 -15.62
N PHE A 422 -0.76 -4.05 -15.61
CA PHE A 422 0.27 -3.20 -16.21
C PHE A 422 0.59 -2.03 -15.28
N PRO A 423 1.85 -1.91 -14.79
CA PRO A 423 2.23 -0.86 -13.84
C PRO A 423 2.08 0.54 -14.45
N TYR A 424 2.27 0.69 -15.76
CA TYR A 424 2.20 1.97 -16.45
C TYR A 424 1.77 1.83 -17.92
N THR A 425 1.29 2.94 -18.51
CA THR A 425 0.93 3.04 -19.93
C THR A 425 1.34 4.39 -20.50
N PHE A 426 1.86 4.39 -21.73
CA PHE A 426 2.29 5.59 -22.45
C PHE A 426 1.58 5.72 -23.79
N LYS A 427 1.16 6.93 -24.15
CA LYS A 427 0.59 7.25 -25.46
C LYS A 427 0.97 8.66 -25.90
N VAL A 428 1.07 8.86 -27.21
CA VAL A 428 0.95 10.17 -27.83
C VAL A 428 -0.51 10.29 -28.26
N LEU A 429 -1.28 11.19 -27.65
CA LEU A 429 -2.71 11.34 -27.93
C LEU A 429 -2.96 12.13 -29.23
N ASN A 430 -2.05 13.04 -29.55
CA ASN A 430 -1.97 13.82 -30.78
C ASN A 430 -0.57 14.47 -30.86
N ASP A 431 -0.34 15.33 -31.85
CA ASP A 431 0.95 15.97 -32.12
C ASP A 431 1.51 16.84 -30.97
N SER A 432 0.72 17.15 -29.94
CA SER A 432 1.11 18.04 -28.85
C SER A 432 0.92 17.48 -27.43
N VAL A 433 0.23 16.34 -27.28
CA VAL A 433 -0.16 15.79 -25.97
C VAL A 433 0.42 14.40 -25.74
N GLY A 434 1.32 14.30 -24.76
CA GLY A 434 1.75 13.03 -24.17
C GLY A 434 0.78 12.56 -23.08
N TYR A 435 0.62 11.26 -22.94
CA TYR A 435 -0.18 10.64 -21.88
C TYR A 435 0.65 9.57 -21.18
N PHE A 436 0.69 9.66 -19.86
CA PHE A 436 1.31 8.71 -18.95
C PHE A 436 0.29 8.31 -17.89
N SER A 437 0.05 7.01 -17.71
CA SER A 437 -0.73 6.48 -16.59
C SER A 437 0.15 5.58 -15.74
N LEU A 438 0.01 5.71 -14.42
CA LEU A 438 0.69 4.87 -13.43
C LEU A 438 -0.36 4.21 -12.54
N SER A 439 -0.31 2.89 -12.42
CA SER A 439 -1.29 2.08 -11.70
C SER A 439 -0.95 1.90 -10.21
N TYR A 440 0.32 1.95 -9.83
CA TYR A 440 0.79 1.89 -8.44
C TYR A 440 2.26 2.39 -8.35
N PHE A 441 2.69 2.78 -7.16
CA PHE A 441 4.04 3.28 -6.89
C PHE A 441 5.03 2.19 -6.43
N ASP A 442 4.56 0.95 -6.24
CA ASP A 442 5.42 -0.20 -5.92
C ASP A 442 6.17 -0.70 -7.17
N LEU A 443 7.09 0.12 -7.67
CA LEU A 443 7.96 -0.19 -8.81
C LEU A 443 9.34 -0.63 -8.30
N ASN A 444 9.88 -1.68 -8.91
CA ASN A 444 11.28 -2.04 -8.71
C ASN A 444 12.22 -1.14 -9.52
N GLU A 445 13.52 -1.17 -9.22
CA GLU A 445 14.53 -0.30 -9.85
C GLU A 445 14.57 -0.45 -11.37
N THR A 446 14.51 -1.68 -11.90
CA THR A 446 14.50 -1.89 -13.37
C THR A 446 13.24 -1.32 -14.04
N GLN A 447 12.09 -1.34 -13.35
CA GLN A 447 10.86 -0.73 -13.84
C GLN A 447 10.93 0.79 -13.84
N ILE A 448 11.61 1.40 -12.86
CA ILE A 448 11.84 2.85 -12.79
C ILE A 448 12.73 3.30 -13.95
N GLU A 449 13.79 2.55 -14.25
CA GLU A 449 14.66 2.82 -15.42
C GLU A 449 13.86 2.76 -16.74
N GLN A 450 13.05 1.71 -16.93
CA GLN A 450 12.17 1.56 -18.10
C GLN A 450 11.13 2.69 -18.20
N LEU A 451 10.61 3.14 -17.06
CA LEU A 451 9.68 4.25 -16.97
C LEU A 451 10.35 5.55 -17.44
N GLN A 452 11.59 5.82 -16.98
CA GLN A 452 12.37 6.97 -17.38
C GLN A 452 12.61 6.99 -18.90
N ASP A 453 13.07 5.88 -19.46
CA ASP A 453 13.31 5.72 -20.91
C ASP A 453 12.04 5.95 -21.74
N SER A 454 10.91 5.45 -21.26
CA SER A 454 9.61 5.58 -21.94
C SER A 454 9.03 7.00 -21.86
N LEU A 455 9.33 7.74 -20.78
CA LEU A 455 8.90 9.13 -20.59
C LEU A 455 9.76 10.12 -21.38
N ALA A 456 11.05 9.83 -21.59
CA ALA A 456 11.99 10.68 -22.30
C ALA A 456 11.46 11.27 -23.64
N PRO A 457 10.84 10.48 -24.55
CA PRO A 457 10.27 11.04 -25.78
C PRO A 457 9.03 11.91 -25.53
N LEU A 458 8.18 11.56 -24.55
CA LEU A 458 6.97 12.32 -24.21
C LEU A 458 7.30 13.68 -23.59
N PHE A 459 8.43 13.80 -22.89
CA PHE A 459 8.84 15.04 -22.25
C PHE A 459 9.14 16.19 -23.23
N ARG A 460 9.25 15.88 -24.53
CA ARG A 460 9.41 16.85 -25.62
C ARG A 460 8.09 17.51 -26.03
N LEU A 461 6.96 16.93 -25.65
CA LEU A 461 5.64 17.44 -26.02
C LEU A 461 5.22 18.60 -25.11
N PRO A 462 4.55 19.64 -25.66
CA PRO A 462 4.20 20.83 -24.90
C PRO A 462 3.16 20.58 -23.79
N TYR A 463 2.37 19.50 -23.90
CA TYR A 463 1.38 19.10 -22.91
C TYR A 463 1.58 17.64 -22.50
N MET A 464 1.41 17.36 -21.21
CA MET A 464 1.37 16.00 -20.70
C MET A 464 0.19 15.81 -19.75
N VAL A 465 -0.51 14.70 -19.96
CA VAL A 465 -1.55 14.18 -19.06
C VAL A 465 -0.96 13.05 -18.25
N VAL A 466 -0.96 13.19 -16.92
CA VAL A 466 -0.53 12.16 -15.97
C VAL A 466 -1.76 11.61 -15.27
N ASP A 467 -2.08 10.33 -15.49
CA ASP A 467 -3.31 9.71 -15.03
C ASP A 467 -3.06 8.89 -13.75
N MET A 468 -3.48 9.44 -12.61
CA MET A 468 -3.35 8.84 -11.27
C MET A 468 -4.64 8.17 -10.81
N ARG A 469 -5.62 7.98 -11.71
CA ARG A 469 -6.83 7.23 -11.41
C ARG A 469 -6.51 5.73 -11.33
N TYR A 470 -7.27 5.03 -10.50
CA TYR A 470 -7.14 3.62 -10.13
C TYR A 470 -5.78 3.26 -9.53
N ASN A 471 -5.12 4.24 -8.91
CA ASN A 471 -3.82 4.07 -8.29
C ASN A 471 -3.96 4.03 -6.77
N TRP A 472 -3.62 2.88 -6.19
CA TRP A 472 -3.76 2.61 -4.75
C TRP A 472 -2.59 3.13 -3.90
N GLY A 473 -1.64 3.83 -4.52
CA GLY A 473 -0.43 4.31 -3.87
C GLY A 473 0.72 3.31 -4.00
N GLY A 474 1.56 3.24 -2.98
CA GLY A 474 2.75 2.38 -2.94
C GLY A 474 3.94 3.11 -2.33
N ASP A 475 5.15 2.76 -2.78
CA ASP A 475 6.41 3.27 -2.24
C ASP A 475 6.57 4.81 -2.39
N GLY A 476 6.73 5.49 -1.25
CA GLY A 476 6.96 6.93 -1.17
C GLY A 476 8.29 7.40 -1.78
N ARG A 477 9.30 6.53 -1.89
CA ARG A 477 10.58 6.83 -2.54
C ARG A 477 10.42 6.93 -4.06
N VAL A 478 9.69 5.97 -4.65
CA VAL A 478 9.31 6.01 -6.06
C VAL A 478 8.49 7.27 -6.34
N MET A 479 7.54 7.59 -5.47
CA MET A 479 6.76 8.83 -5.59
C MET A 479 7.64 10.10 -5.59
N GLN A 480 8.59 10.20 -4.66
CA GLN A 480 9.52 11.33 -4.60
C GLN A 480 10.43 11.41 -5.83
N GLN A 481 10.94 10.28 -6.32
CA GLN A 481 11.74 10.24 -7.54
C GLN A 481 10.94 10.70 -8.76
N LEU A 482 9.69 10.24 -8.90
CA LEU A 482 8.81 10.72 -9.97
C LEU A 482 8.55 12.21 -9.82
N LEU A 483 8.24 12.72 -8.62
CA LEU A 483 8.04 14.16 -8.39
C LEU A 483 9.25 14.99 -8.86
N ALA A 484 10.48 14.51 -8.63
CA ALA A 484 11.69 15.18 -9.11
C ALA A 484 11.71 15.33 -10.64
N TRP A 485 11.12 14.41 -11.39
CA TRP A 485 10.99 14.50 -12.85
C TRP A 485 9.92 15.47 -13.32
N PHE A 486 8.98 15.89 -12.47
CA PHE A 486 7.90 16.82 -12.85
C PHE A 486 8.03 18.21 -12.23
N LEU A 487 8.86 18.38 -11.20
CA LEU A 487 9.18 19.68 -10.60
C LEU A 487 10.15 20.49 -11.50
N LEU A 488 10.00 21.82 -11.43
CA LEU A 488 10.89 22.78 -12.11
C LEU A 488 11.80 23.53 -11.15
N GLU A 489 11.35 23.67 -9.91
CA GLU A 489 12.02 24.34 -8.81
C GLU A 489 11.92 23.44 -7.57
N PRO A 490 12.75 23.64 -6.54
CA PRO A 490 12.59 22.96 -5.26
C PRO A 490 11.14 23.04 -4.78
N SER A 491 10.60 21.93 -4.28
CA SER A 491 9.23 21.94 -3.77
C SER A 491 9.13 22.88 -2.58
N ARG A 492 7.99 23.56 -2.42
CA ARG A 492 7.67 24.32 -1.22
C ARG A 492 7.87 23.44 0.01
N PRO A 493 8.55 23.94 1.04
CA PRO A 493 8.75 23.20 2.27
C PRO A 493 7.39 23.01 2.93
N LEU A 494 6.96 21.75 3.05
CA LEU A 494 5.74 21.42 3.77
C LEU A 494 6.09 21.25 5.24
N GLY A 495 5.26 21.76 6.15
CA GLY A 495 5.42 21.57 7.60
C GLY A 495 5.07 20.15 8.03
N SER A 496 5.63 19.15 7.33
CA SER A 496 5.27 17.74 7.43
C SER A 496 5.85 17.10 8.69
N TYR A 497 5.09 16.20 9.30
CA TYR A 497 5.54 15.44 10.46
C TYR A 497 4.73 14.16 10.64
N SER A 498 5.29 13.21 11.38
CA SER A 498 4.61 11.99 11.80
C SER A 498 4.17 12.10 13.25
N ARG A 499 2.92 11.74 13.55
CA ARG A 499 2.29 11.72 14.88
C ARG A 499 1.93 10.29 15.30
N VAL A 500 2.28 9.91 16.52
CA VAL A 500 1.87 8.67 17.19
C VAL A 500 1.24 8.99 18.54
N THR A 501 0.43 8.07 19.10
CA THR A 501 -0.20 8.28 20.41
C THR A 501 0.83 8.30 21.55
N LYS A 502 1.85 7.43 21.46
CA LYS A 502 3.01 7.33 22.36
C LYS A 502 4.14 6.51 21.73
N PRO A 503 5.38 6.59 22.26
CA PRO A 503 6.51 5.73 21.82
C PRO A 503 6.29 4.22 22.02
N GLY A 504 5.43 3.85 22.97
CA GLY A 504 5.30 2.51 23.51
C GLY A 504 5.78 2.46 24.97
N PRO A 505 5.66 1.31 25.66
CA PRO A 505 4.98 0.11 25.20
C PRO A 505 3.45 0.24 25.14
N PHE A 506 2.79 -0.69 24.42
CA PHE A 506 1.34 -0.75 24.23
C PHE A 506 0.76 -2.00 24.88
N ARG A 507 -0.14 -1.83 25.86
CA ARG A 507 -0.73 -2.98 26.56
C ARG A 507 -1.66 -3.78 25.65
N SER A 508 -2.41 -3.10 24.79
CA SER A 508 -3.31 -3.68 23.79
C SER A 508 -2.61 -4.56 22.75
N PHE A 509 -1.27 -4.53 22.66
CA PHE A 509 -0.53 -5.39 21.75
C PHE A 509 -0.35 -6.82 22.26
N ALA A 510 -0.91 -7.17 23.42
CA ALA A 510 -0.92 -8.55 23.94
C ALA A 510 -1.54 -9.58 22.96
N HIS A 511 -2.41 -9.14 22.06
CA HIS A 511 -3.04 -9.97 21.02
C HIS A 511 -2.54 -9.66 19.60
N CYS A 512 -1.47 -8.87 19.47
CA CYS A 512 -0.86 -8.61 18.17
C CYS A 512 0.07 -9.75 17.77
N THR A 513 0.13 -10.05 16.47
CA THR A 513 0.99 -11.11 15.91
C THR A 513 2.37 -10.62 15.53
N ASN A 514 2.54 -9.29 15.39
CA ASN A 514 3.79 -8.68 14.93
C ASN A 514 4.45 -7.76 15.97
N PHE A 515 3.85 -7.59 17.15
CA PHE A 515 4.38 -6.84 18.29
C PHE A 515 3.99 -7.50 19.61
N ASP A 516 4.82 -7.33 20.64
CA ASP A 516 4.48 -7.68 22.02
C ASP A 516 4.19 -6.44 22.88
N SER A 517 3.59 -6.66 24.05
CA SER A 517 3.15 -5.57 24.94
C SER A 517 4.25 -4.84 25.70
N THR A 518 5.51 -5.20 25.51
CA THR A 518 6.69 -4.61 26.17
C THR A 518 7.55 -3.78 25.21
N MET A 519 7.32 -3.90 23.91
CA MET A 519 8.12 -3.23 22.88
C MET A 519 7.87 -1.71 22.81
N VAL A 520 8.95 -0.93 22.75
CA VAL A 520 8.92 0.49 22.37
C VAL A 520 9.02 0.58 20.84
N VAL A 521 7.88 0.84 20.19
CA VAL A 521 7.78 0.79 18.72
C VAL A 521 8.32 2.06 18.06
N PHE A 522 8.26 3.21 18.74
CA PHE A 522 8.69 4.51 18.21
C PHE A 522 9.65 5.22 19.16
N PRO A 523 10.87 4.70 19.40
CA PRO A 523 11.83 5.30 20.33
C PRO A 523 12.24 6.73 19.95
N GLN A 524 12.14 7.10 18.67
CA GLN A 524 12.44 8.43 18.15
C GLN A 524 11.35 9.48 18.41
N ALA A 525 10.13 9.06 18.77
CA ALA A 525 9.00 9.96 18.92
C ALA A 525 9.06 10.75 20.24
N ARG A 526 8.87 12.08 20.15
CA ARG A 526 8.99 12.99 21.30
C ARG A 526 7.85 13.99 21.35
N ARG A 527 7.57 14.57 22.53
CA ARG A 527 6.63 15.69 22.62
C ARG A 527 7.22 16.93 21.95
N VAL A 528 6.39 17.64 21.22
CA VAL A 528 6.73 18.92 20.58
C VAL A 528 5.67 19.94 21.01
N GLU A 529 6.11 21.11 21.46
CA GLU A 529 5.21 22.17 21.90
C GLU A 529 4.27 22.60 20.77
N GLY A 530 2.99 22.78 21.09
CA GLY A 530 1.95 23.15 20.12
C GLY A 530 1.44 22.02 19.22
N LYS A 531 1.98 20.79 19.32
CA LYS A 531 1.49 19.61 18.60
C LYS A 531 0.93 18.57 19.57
N GLU A 532 -0.19 17.94 19.21
CA GLU A 532 -0.76 16.83 19.98
C GLU A 532 0.01 15.52 19.73
N GLY A 533 0.06 14.64 20.73
CA GLY A 533 0.72 13.34 20.64
C GLY A 533 2.25 13.42 20.73
N TYR A 534 2.91 12.43 20.13
CA TYR A 534 4.37 12.37 20.02
C TYR A 534 4.77 12.43 18.55
N ILE A 535 5.78 13.22 18.25
CA ILE A 535 6.16 13.63 16.90
C ILE A 535 7.55 13.11 16.55
N PHE A 536 7.72 12.70 15.30
CA PHE A 536 9.01 12.43 14.66
C PHE A 536 8.95 12.81 13.17
N ASN A 537 10.10 12.80 12.48
CA ASN A 537 10.22 13.25 11.08
C ASN A 537 9.64 14.66 10.84
N ASP A 538 9.75 15.53 11.84
CA ASP A 538 9.33 16.94 11.75
C ASP A 538 10.34 17.69 10.89
N SER A 539 10.05 17.79 9.59
CA SER A 539 11.00 18.32 8.63
C SER A 539 10.27 19.10 7.55
N ALA A 540 10.89 20.21 7.17
CA ALA A 540 10.44 21.12 6.13
C ALA A 540 11.37 21.01 4.92
N VAL A 541 11.73 19.79 4.53
CA VAL A 541 12.70 19.54 3.46
C VAL A 541 12.01 19.64 2.10
N SER A 542 12.56 20.50 1.26
CA SER A 542 12.17 20.61 -0.15
C SER A 542 12.72 19.45 -0.96
N LEU A 543 11.87 18.83 -1.76
CA LEU A 543 12.29 17.91 -2.81
C LEU A 543 12.91 18.70 -3.97
N LEU A 544 14.08 18.28 -4.44
CA LEU A 544 14.77 18.93 -5.55
C LEU A 544 14.34 18.33 -6.89
N PRO A 545 14.18 19.14 -7.95
CA PRO A 545 13.93 18.63 -9.29
C PRO A 545 15.17 17.93 -9.85
N ASP A 546 14.95 16.87 -10.63
CA ASP A 546 16.00 16.26 -11.43
C ASP A 546 16.30 17.20 -12.62
N THR A 547 17.43 17.88 -12.55
CA THR A 547 17.82 18.84 -13.59
C THR A 547 18.28 18.18 -14.90
N ALA A 548 18.64 16.90 -14.86
CA ALA A 548 19.02 16.12 -16.04
C ALA A 548 17.80 15.51 -16.73
N PHE A 549 16.76 15.16 -15.96
CA PHE A 549 15.55 14.52 -16.47
C PHE A 549 14.28 15.10 -15.83
N ASN A 550 13.80 16.24 -16.34
CA ASN A 550 12.50 16.76 -15.96
C ASN A 550 11.65 17.34 -17.09
N TYR A 551 10.33 17.26 -16.88
CA TYR A 551 9.33 17.74 -17.81
C TYR A 551 9.12 19.24 -17.71
N LYS A 552 9.27 19.95 -18.84
CA LYS A 552 9.17 21.42 -18.92
C LYS A 552 7.81 21.96 -19.39
N GLY A 553 6.97 21.12 -19.99
CA GLY A 553 5.67 21.55 -20.54
C GLY A 553 4.56 21.69 -19.50
N LYS A 554 3.33 21.92 -19.98
CA LYS A 554 2.12 22.04 -19.16
C LYS A 554 1.62 20.68 -18.72
N LEU A 555 1.31 20.55 -17.42
CA LEU A 555 1.05 19.29 -16.76
C LEU A 555 -0.39 19.23 -16.23
N TYR A 556 -1.18 18.29 -16.75
CA TYR A 556 -2.53 18.00 -16.29
C TYR A 556 -2.51 16.66 -15.57
N VAL A 557 -2.96 16.60 -14.33
CA VAL A 557 -3.01 15.36 -13.55
C VAL A 557 -4.46 14.92 -13.40
N LEU A 558 -4.76 13.69 -13.80
CA LEU A 558 -6.11 13.13 -13.64
C LEU A 558 -6.21 12.45 -12.28
N THR A 559 -7.18 12.85 -11.49
CA THR A 559 -7.44 12.30 -10.15
C THR A 559 -8.89 11.90 -10.01
N ASP A 560 -9.17 10.89 -9.18
CA ASP A 560 -10.54 10.58 -8.77
C ASP A 560 -10.61 9.87 -7.41
N GLU A 561 -11.80 9.41 -7.04
CA GLU A 561 -12.05 8.69 -5.78
C GLU A 561 -11.37 7.30 -5.70
N THR A 562 -10.53 6.94 -6.67
CA THR A 562 -9.63 5.77 -6.62
C THR A 562 -8.16 6.10 -6.50
N SER A 563 -7.78 7.38 -6.46
CA SER A 563 -6.41 7.81 -6.20
C SER A 563 -6.14 7.81 -4.69
N VAL A 564 -5.31 6.90 -4.20
CA VAL A 564 -5.08 6.64 -2.76
C VAL A 564 -3.61 6.84 -2.39
N SER A 565 -3.35 7.24 -1.15
CA SER A 565 -2.01 7.31 -0.57
C SER A 565 -1.02 8.13 -1.44
N ALA A 566 0.07 7.54 -1.92
CA ALA A 566 1.03 8.22 -2.81
C ALA A 566 0.38 8.84 -4.07
N ALA A 567 -0.72 8.27 -4.59
CA ALA A 567 -1.47 8.85 -5.70
C ALA A 567 -2.32 10.08 -5.32
N THR A 568 -2.48 10.37 -4.03
CA THR A 568 -2.97 11.66 -3.53
C THR A 568 -1.81 12.64 -3.34
N LEU A 569 -0.72 12.19 -2.75
CA LEU A 569 0.42 13.06 -2.42
C LEU A 569 1.15 13.57 -3.67
N PHE A 570 1.34 12.73 -4.69
CA PHE A 570 1.97 13.14 -5.94
C PHE A 570 1.28 14.37 -6.58
N PRO A 571 -0.03 14.34 -6.91
CA PRO A 571 -0.69 15.53 -7.42
C PRO A 571 -0.78 16.65 -6.37
N ALA A 572 -0.91 16.35 -5.08
CA ALA A 572 -0.98 17.36 -4.02
C ALA A 572 0.30 18.20 -3.97
N THR A 573 1.47 17.57 -4.03
CA THR A 573 2.76 18.28 -4.08
C THR A 573 2.83 19.16 -5.33
N LEU A 574 2.43 18.66 -6.51
CA LEU A 574 2.45 19.46 -7.74
C LEU A 574 1.49 20.67 -7.69
N VAL A 575 0.28 20.49 -7.15
CA VAL A 575 -0.71 21.56 -6.95
C VAL A 575 -0.19 22.59 -5.95
N ARG A 576 0.34 22.14 -4.81
CA ARG A 576 0.90 23.00 -3.76
C ARG A 576 2.04 23.89 -4.27
N ASN A 577 2.78 23.40 -5.27
CA ASN A 577 3.86 24.08 -5.97
C ASN A 577 3.41 24.90 -7.20
N HIS A 578 2.11 25.04 -7.43
CA HIS A 578 1.56 25.70 -8.61
C HIS A 578 2.16 25.18 -9.94
N ARG A 579 2.47 23.86 -9.99
CA ARG A 579 3.17 23.22 -11.11
C ARG A 579 2.22 22.57 -12.10
N ALA A 580 1.08 22.05 -11.62
CA ALA A 580 0.12 21.29 -12.40
C ALA A 580 -1.31 21.67 -12.03
N VAL A 581 -2.25 21.38 -12.93
CA VAL A 581 -3.68 21.39 -12.62
C VAL A 581 -4.22 19.97 -12.46
N THR A 582 -5.14 19.76 -11.52
CA THR A 582 -5.88 18.51 -11.40
C THR A 582 -7.21 18.56 -12.12
N VAL A 583 -7.55 17.50 -12.85
CA VAL A 583 -8.81 17.36 -13.58
C VAL A 583 -9.49 16.06 -13.16
N GLY A 584 -10.77 16.12 -12.80
CA GLY A 584 -11.52 14.94 -12.39
C GLY A 584 -12.21 15.13 -11.05
N ARG A 585 -11.89 14.32 -10.05
CA ARG A 585 -12.58 14.29 -8.75
C ARG A 585 -11.60 14.32 -7.60
N GLU A 586 -12.16 14.50 -6.41
CA GLU A 586 -11.46 14.40 -5.13
C GLU A 586 -10.75 13.05 -5.00
N THR A 587 -9.47 13.07 -4.60
CA THR A 587 -8.70 11.87 -4.30
C THR A 587 -9.26 11.13 -3.08
N ARG A 588 -9.03 9.82 -2.96
CA ARG A 588 -9.62 9.02 -1.87
C ARG A 588 -8.93 9.19 -0.51
N SER A 589 -7.61 9.43 -0.52
CA SER A 589 -6.88 9.76 0.71
C SER A 589 -6.94 11.25 1.01
N GLY A 590 -6.77 11.59 2.29
CA GLY A 590 -6.78 12.97 2.77
C GLY A 590 -5.60 13.77 2.21
N TYR A 591 -5.84 15.03 1.85
CA TYR A 591 -4.77 15.93 1.42
C TYR A 591 -3.79 16.25 2.57
N HIS A 592 -4.34 16.58 3.74
CA HIS A 592 -3.55 17.05 4.87
C HIS A 592 -2.85 15.92 5.63
N TYR A 593 -3.50 14.77 5.74
CA TYR A 593 -2.98 13.66 6.53
C TYR A 593 -3.52 12.31 6.05
N MET A 594 -2.83 11.25 6.45
CA MET A 594 -3.30 9.85 6.40
C MET A 594 -2.76 9.09 7.61
N THR A 595 -3.42 8.00 8.01
CA THR A 595 -2.91 7.10 9.06
C THR A 595 -2.39 5.82 8.43
N ALA A 596 -1.08 5.59 8.45
CA ALA A 596 -0.46 4.47 7.73
C ALA A 596 0.94 4.13 8.29
N VAL A 597 1.87 3.75 7.39
CA VAL A 597 3.32 3.53 7.57
C VAL A 597 3.71 2.35 8.46
N LYS A 598 3.24 2.32 9.71
CA LYS A 598 3.48 1.21 10.65
C LYS A 598 2.13 0.65 11.08
N PHE A 599 2.03 -0.67 11.18
CA PHE A 599 0.76 -1.34 11.43
C PHE A 599 0.90 -2.38 12.54
N ALA A 600 -0.08 -2.44 13.44
CA ALA A 600 -0.28 -3.56 14.34
C ALA A 600 -1.25 -4.57 13.69
N ASN A 601 -0.89 -5.85 13.70
CA ASN A 601 -1.73 -6.95 13.23
C ASN A 601 -2.41 -7.61 14.43
N LEU A 602 -3.58 -7.10 14.79
CA LEU A 602 -4.36 -7.53 15.95
C LEU A 602 -5.20 -8.77 15.59
N CYS A 603 -4.96 -9.89 16.28
CA CYS A 603 -5.79 -11.08 16.16
C CYS A 603 -6.77 -11.14 17.34
N LEU A 604 -8.08 -11.07 17.09
CA LEU A 604 -9.06 -11.16 18.17
C LEU A 604 -9.05 -12.56 18.80
N PRO A 605 -9.07 -12.68 20.14
CA PRO A 605 -8.76 -13.92 20.85
C PRO A 605 -9.76 -15.06 20.63
N HIS A 606 -11.03 -14.78 20.34
CA HIS A 606 -12.06 -15.83 20.18
C HIS A 606 -12.51 -16.02 18.73
N SER A 607 -12.72 -14.94 17.98
CA SER A 607 -13.13 -15.00 16.57
C SER A 607 -11.97 -15.27 15.63
N PHE A 608 -10.73 -14.97 16.03
CA PHE A 608 -9.55 -14.97 15.15
C PHE A 608 -9.67 -14.02 13.96
N ILE A 609 -10.55 -13.00 14.05
CA ILE A 609 -10.58 -11.92 13.07
C ILE A 609 -9.26 -11.16 13.19
N MET A 610 -8.51 -11.11 12.09
CA MET A 610 -7.26 -10.39 11.97
C MET A 610 -7.55 -8.97 11.48
N LEU A 611 -7.10 -7.97 12.24
CA LEU A 611 -7.23 -6.56 11.89
C LEU A 611 -5.83 -5.96 11.70
N ARG A 612 -5.73 -5.04 10.74
CA ARG A 612 -4.52 -4.24 10.52
C ARG A 612 -4.81 -2.80 10.94
N ILE A 613 -4.22 -2.38 12.06
CA ILE A 613 -4.42 -1.06 12.67
C ILE A 613 -3.21 -0.18 12.35
N PRO A 614 -3.37 0.96 11.63
CA PRO A 614 -2.28 1.89 11.39
C PRO A 614 -1.90 2.64 12.68
N LEU A 615 -0.62 2.88 12.86
CA LEU A 615 -0.06 3.40 14.11
C LEU A 615 0.54 4.80 13.97
N VAL A 616 0.76 5.28 12.74
CA VAL A 616 1.38 6.58 12.46
C VAL A 616 0.43 7.42 11.64
N GLN A 617 0.05 8.59 12.15
CA GLN A 617 -0.54 9.62 11.32
C GLN A 617 0.57 10.42 10.67
N VAL A 618 0.61 10.47 9.35
CA VAL A 618 1.51 11.34 8.61
C VAL A 618 0.73 12.58 8.23
N VAL A 619 1.17 13.73 8.75
CA VAL A 619 0.67 15.06 8.37
C VAL A 619 1.57 15.60 7.28
N PHE A 620 1.00 15.84 6.11
CA PHE A 620 1.73 16.26 4.90
C PHE A 620 1.88 17.77 4.82
N ASP A 621 0.75 18.48 4.89
CA ASP A 621 0.70 19.94 4.80
C ASP A 621 -0.32 20.45 5.82
N PRO A 622 0.10 21.14 6.90
CA PRO A 622 -0.82 21.65 7.90
C PRO A 622 -1.59 22.90 7.43
N LEU A 623 -1.27 23.47 6.27
CA LEU A 623 -1.90 24.70 5.78
C LEU A 623 -3.29 24.43 5.19
N VAL A 624 -4.34 24.73 5.96
CA VAL A 624 -5.73 24.65 5.50
C VAL A 624 -6.11 25.89 4.69
N THR A 625 -6.70 25.69 3.51
CA THR A 625 -7.18 26.75 2.62
C THR A 625 -8.55 26.38 2.05
N GLU A 626 -9.20 27.28 1.32
CA GLU A 626 -10.40 26.94 0.54
C GLU A 626 -10.08 25.89 -0.55
N ARG A 627 -8.88 25.96 -1.15
CA ARG A 627 -8.41 25.02 -2.18
C ARG A 627 -8.11 23.64 -1.62
N THR A 628 -7.65 23.58 -0.38
CA THR A 628 -7.25 22.38 0.36
C THR A 628 -7.91 22.40 1.74
N PRO A 629 -9.20 22.06 1.81
CA PRO A 629 -9.95 22.07 3.07
C PRO A 629 -9.56 20.87 3.94
N TRP A 630 -9.63 21.07 5.26
CA TRP A 630 -9.40 20.02 6.24
C TRP A 630 -10.35 18.83 6.02
N ASN A 631 -9.84 17.62 6.29
CA ASN A 631 -10.60 16.36 6.26
C ASN A 631 -11.19 15.99 4.89
N ARG A 632 -10.60 16.50 3.81
CA ARG A 632 -10.97 16.18 2.42
C ARG A 632 -9.74 15.66 1.68
N GLY A 633 -9.98 14.95 0.58
CA GLY A 633 -8.93 14.65 -0.39
C GLY A 633 -8.48 15.88 -1.17
N LEU A 634 -7.55 15.70 -2.10
CA LEU A 634 -7.18 16.75 -3.02
C LEU A 634 -8.34 17.02 -3.98
N LEU A 635 -8.99 18.17 -3.83
CA LEU A 635 -10.03 18.61 -4.75
C LEU A 635 -9.44 18.89 -6.15
N PRO A 636 -10.19 18.69 -7.24
CA PRO A 636 -9.74 19.00 -8.60
C PRO A 636 -9.81 20.50 -8.88
N ASP A 637 -8.88 21.05 -9.67
CA ASP A 637 -9.02 22.41 -10.21
C ASP A 637 -10.15 22.49 -11.25
N TYR A 638 -10.32 21.42 -12.03
CA TYR A 638 -11.39 21.25 -13.01
C TYR A 638 -12.25 20.04 -12.63
N PRO A 639 -13.32 20.24 -11.83
CA PRO A 639 -14.17 19.15 -11.36
C PRO A 639 -15.02 18.52 -12.47
N VAL A 640 -15.08 17.19 -12.46
CA VAL A 640 -15.97 16.37 -13.29
C VAL A 640 -16.81 15.49 -12.35
N PRO A 641 -18.13 15.68 -12.26
CA PRO A 641 -18.96 14.96 -11.29
C PRO A 641 -18.96 13.45 -11.57
N VAL A 642 -19.17 12.66 -10.52
CA VAL A 642 -19.48 11.24 -10.68
C VAL A 642 -20.90 11.10 -11.18
N THR A 643 -21.09 10.36 -12.27
CA THR A 643 -22.42 10.17 -12.86
C THR A 643 -22.71 8.70 -13.12
N ARG A 644 -23.99 8.35 -13.03
CA ARG A 644 -24.51 7.04 -13.39
C ARG A 644 -24.28 6.74 -14.87
N GLN A 645 -24.34 7.76 -15.74
CA GLN A 645 -24.04 7.62 -17.15
C GLN A 645 -22.60 7.14 -17.36
N GLU A 646 -21.64 7.72 -16.66
CA GLU A 646 -20.24 7.31 -16.74
C GLU A 646 -20.00 5.93 -16.17
N LEU A 647 -20.44 5.69 -14.93
CA LEU A 647 -20.13 4.45 -14.22
C LEU A 647 -20.85 3.23 -14.78
N LEU A 648 -22.04 3.38 -15.37
CA LEU A 648 -22.85 2.23 -15.79
C LEU A 648 -22.98 2.05 -17.30
N TYR A 649 -22.76 3.10 -18.11
CA TYR A 649 -23.15 3.08 -19.53
C TYR A 649 -22.13 3.67 -20.51
N SER A 650 -21.18 4.50 -20.07
CA SER A 650 -20.32 5.25 -20.99
C SER A 650 -19.17 4.40 -21.55
N PRO A 651 -19.02 4.33 -22.87
CA PRO A 651 -17.81 3.77 -23.50
C PRO A 651 -16.69 4.81 -23.65
N ARG A 652 -16.86 6.02 -23.11
CA ARG A 652 -15.91 7.14 -23.25
C ARG A 652 -15.38 7.58 -21.89
N ASP A 653 -14.14 8.05 -21.88
CA ASP A 653 -13.49 8.67 -20.74
C ASP A 653 -13.93 10.13 -20.58
N THR A 654 -14.84 10.39 -19.64
CA THR A 654 -15.33 11.75 -19.40
C THR A 654 -14.21 12.69 -18.97
N ILE A 655 -13.33 12.24 -18.05
CA ILE A 655 -12.29 13.09 -17.47
C ILE A 655 -11.22 13.41 -18.51
N LEU A 656 -10.68 12.40 -19.22
CA LEU A 656 -9.66 12.66 -20.25
C LEU A 656 -10.20 13.51 -21.40
N ASN A 657 -11.43 13.28 -21.86
CA ASN A 657 -12.03 14.10 -22.91
C ASN A 657 -12.18 15.56 -22.46
N HIS A 658 -12.59 15.78 -21.20
CA HIS A 658 -12.64 17.11 -20.64
C HIS A 658 -11.26 17.76 -20.57
N THR A 659 -10.22 17.01 -20.16
CA THR A 659 -8.83 17.49 -20.15
C THR A 659 -8.35 17.91 -21.55
N LEU A 660 -8.64 17.10 -22.58
CA LEU A 660 -8.27 17.45 -23.96
C LEU A 660 -8.99 18.71 -24.46
N GLN A 661 -10.25 18.91 -24.03
CA GLN A 661 -10.98 20.15 -24.30
C GLN A 661 -10.33 21.36 -23.61
N LEU A 662 -9.94 21.23 -22.33
CA LEU A 662 -9.22 22.29 -21.61
C LEU A 662 -7.91 22.67 -22.30
N ILE A 663 -7.14 21.68 -22.75
CA ILE A 663 -5.90 21.88 -23.51
C ILE A 663 -6.18 22.65 -24.82
N ALA A 664 -7.20 22.23 -25.58
CA ALA A 664 -7.59 22.89 -26.83
C ALA A 664 -8.07 24.33 -26.63
N GLU A 665 -8.73 24.62 -25.51
CA GLU A 665 -9.18 25.95 -25.10
C GLU A 665 -8.07 26.80 -24.45
N GLY A 666 -6.87 26.24 -24.24
CA GLY A 666 -5.75 26.92 -23.59
C GLY A 666 -5.91 27.12 -22.08
N LYS A 667 -6.88 26.46 -21.44
CA LYS A 667 -7.16 26.55 -20.00
C LYS A 667 -6.14 25.75 -19.20
N TYR A 668 -5.49 26.39 -18.24
CA TYR A 668 -4.45 25.80 -17.39
C TYR A 668 -4.52 26.39 -15.97
N LEU A 669 -3.37 26.71 -15.35
CA LEU A 669 -3.29 27.33 -14.03
C LEU A 669 -3.98 28.72 -14.01
N GLY A 670 -4.78 28.95 -12.97
CA GLY A 670 -5.24 30.28 -12.57
C GLY A 670 -4.21 30.99 -11.67
N PRO A 671 -4.62 31.99 -10.88
CA PRO A 671 -3.79 32.54 -9.81
C PRO A 671 -3.37 31.46 -8.80
N ASP A 672 -2.21 31.61 -8.17
CA ASP A 672 -1.76 30.71 -7.11
C ASP A 672 -2.66 30.83 -5.88
N PRO A 673 -3.39 29.77 -5.50
CA PRO A 673 -4.31 29.82 -4.36
C PRO A 673 -3.60 29.68 -3.01
N PHE A 674 -2.29 29.41 -3.01
CA PHE A 674 -1.51 29.27 -1.79
C PHE A 674 -0.74 30.57 -1.50
N PRO A 675 -0.57 30.93 -0.22
CA PRO A 675 0.24 32.08 0.15
C PRO A 675 1.67 31.88 -0.37
N GLY A 676 2.24 32.97 -0.92
CA GLY A 676 3.67 33.03 -1.20
C GLY A 676 4.46 32.83 0.09
N GLU A 677 5.68 32.31 -0.02
CA GLU A 677 6.55 32.19 1.15
C GLU A 677 6.72 33.56 1.80
N THR A 678 6.20 33.74 3.01
CA THR A 678 6.80 34.73 3.91
C THR A 678 8.21 34.24 4.10
N THR A 679 9.17 34.91 3.48
CA THR A 679 10.56 34.84 3.89
C THR A 679 10.54 35.16 5.38
N ALA A 680 10.59 34.13 6.23
CA ALA A 680 11.07 34.33 7.58
C ALA A 680 12.38 35.07 7.38
N GLU A 681 12.49 36.28 7.94
CA GLU A 681 13.72 37.05 7.90
C GLU A 681 14.82 36.11 8.39
N THR A 682 15.54 35.49 7.47
CA THR A 682 16.82 34.88 7.75
C THR A 682 17.62 36.07 8.19
N THR A 683 17.79 36.20 9.50
CA THR A 683 18.60 37.23 10.09
C THR A 683 19.96 37.06 9.42
N ASP A 684 20.29 37.99 8.54
CA ASP A 684 21.44 37.98 7.62
C ASP A 684 22.77 38.17 8.39
N TRP A 685 22.74 37.83 9.69
CA TRP A 685 23.74 38.09 10.71
C TRP A 685 24.92 37.12 10.67
N PRO A 686 24.80 35.81 10.32
CA PRO A 686 25.95 34.92 10.28
C PRO A 686 26.85 35.16 9.07
N MET A 687 26.29 35.48 7.89
CA MET A 687 27.06 35.73 6.67
C MET A 687 27.77 37.10 6.68
N LYS A 688 27.09 38.17 7.11
CA LYS A 688 27.73 39.49 7.20
C LYS A 688 28.84 39.52 8.24
N ALA A 689 28.70 38.81 9.36
CA ALA A 689 29.75 38.68 10.37
C ALA A 689 30.97 37.88 9.85
N THR A 690 30.76 36.80 9.08
CA THR A 690 31.87 36.03 8.49
C THR A 690 32.64 36.82 7.44
N TRP A 691 31.95 37.60 6.59
CA TRP A 691 32.61 38.50 5.63
C TRP A 691 33.38 39.63 6.32
N ILE A 692 32.84 40.24 7.38
CA ILE A 692 33.55 41.28 8.14
C ILE A 692 34.79 40.69 8.83
N VAL A 693 34.70 39.49 9.43
CA VAL A 693 35.83 38.80 10.04
C VAL A 693 36.89 38.45 9.00
N LEU A 694 36.51 37.97 7.82
CA LEU A 694 37.44 37.68 6.72
C LEU A 694 38.13 38.95 6.19
N ILE A 695 37.40 40.05 6.04
CA ILE A 695 37.96 41.33 5.60
C ILE A 695 38.95 41.85 6.64
N LEU A 696 38.62 41.78 7.94
CA LEU A 696 39.52 42.19 9.02
C LEU A 696 40.77 41.30 9.14
N LEU A 697 40.63 39.98 8.96
CA LEU A 697 41.76 39.05 8.91
C LEU A 697 42.68 39.31 7.72
N THR A 698 42.09 39.58 6.55
CA THR A 698 42.85 39.88 5.33
C THR A 698 43.57 41.23 5.47
N ALA A 699 42.91 42.24 6.02
CA ALA A 699 43.52 43.54 6.32
C ALA A 699 44.65 43.40 7.36
N TYR A 700 44.48 42.58 8.40
CA TYR A 700 45.51 42.29 9.40
C TYR A 700 46.74 41.60 8.80
N ILE A 701 46.53 40.61 7.92
CA ILE A 701 47.62 39.90 7.22
C ILE A 701 48.37 40.86 6.29
N ILE A 702 47.66 41.71 5.52
CA ILE A 702 48.28 42.71 4.65
C ILE A 702 49.10 43.72 5.48
N LEU A 703 48.57 44.19 6.61
CA LEU A 703 49.26 45.12 7.51
C LEU A 703 50.52 44.48 8.12
N ARG A 704 50.46 43.20 8.53
CA ARG A 704 51.62 42.46 9.05
C ARG A 704 52.69 42.27 7.98
N LEU A 705 52.32 41.96 6.74
CA LEU A 705 53.26 41.78 5.63
C LEU A 705 53.90 43.10 5.18
N THR A 706 53.17 44.22 5.22
CA THR A 706 53.74 45.56 4.93
C THR A 706 54.63 46.07 6.05
N LEU A 707 54.33 45.77 7.32
CA LEU A 707 55.20 46.10 8.46
C LEU A 707 56.47 45.22 8.51
N PHE A 708 56.41 43.97 8.05
CA PHE A 708 57.60 43.11 7.91
C PHE A 708 58.53 43.57 6.79
N ARG A 709 57.98 44.03 5.65
CA ARG A 709 58.78 44.57 4.53
C ARG A 709 59.52 45.88 4.85
N ARG A 710 59.11 46.63 5.88
CA ARG A 710 59.80 47.86 6.33
C ARG A 710 60.92 47.62 7.35
N ARG A 711 61.19 46.37 7.77
CA ARG A 711 62.30 46.02 8.66
C ARG A 711 63.48 45.33 7.98
N THR A 712 63.44 45.14 6.66
CA THR A 712 64.53 44.50 5.88
C THR A 712 64.96 45.33 4.67
N THR A 713 65.08 46.65 4.85
CA THR A 713 65.86 47.56 4.00
C THR A 713 66.51 48.61 4.87
#